data_AF-A0A9N9HZL4-F1
#
_entry.id   AF-A0A9N9HZL4-F1
#
_cell.length_a   1.000
_cell.length_b   1.000
_cell.length_c   1.000
_cell.angle_alpha   90.00
_cell.angle_beta   90.00
_cell.angle_gamma   90.00
#
_symmetry.space_group_name_H-M   'P 1'
#
loop_
_entity.id
_entity.type
_entity.pdbx_description
1 polymer ?
#
loop_
_entity_poly.entity_id
_entity_poly.type
_entity_poly.pdbx_seq_one_letter_code
_entity_poly.pdbx_strand_id
1 'polypeptide(L)'
;QHDVLFLLTIQAHDGTSDKYKDEMPFRPHFGLKYVRGVEVCDIIGDDGKNRKPIDEIGKPRVDDRKPKISGNTRTLRVLLDTNQFKMDMDRYSRVKDEDVYETFNVLMRRKPKENNFKAVLETIRDLMQSELVVPDWLHNVFLGYGFPDSAHYTMMPNLPKEIDFRDTFLNYDHLVSSFPEKKIVPSKGYEAPISPPYILQFPESLKEDKGKVSEEAEPDVPKLDEIVVRTYTMPNMGPYPFNIPKRNSVGFTPRQVEAIKSGTNPGLTMVVGPPGTGKTDVAVQIIANLYHNFPDQHTLLVTHSNQALNQLFEKILALDVDERHLLRLGHGEEELNTELSFSKYGRVNSFLERRLFLLGEVDRIAKSLEIGGEHGYTCETAGYFYLYHVLSRWEPYIDKCRQGLENGNDKIKTMRDEFPFTNYFSDAPQPLFSDDISYAETLEIVEGCFRHIEKIFTELEEIRGFELLRTSYDRANYLLTKEAKIIAMTCTHAALKRRELVSLRFKYDNVVMEEAAQILEVETFIPLLLQETEDGKSRLKRVIMIGDHNQLPPVVKNMAFQQYGNMEQSLFTRFVRLGVPTIDLDAQGRARPSIANLYNWRYKDLGDLPVVNENDEYKKANAGFTYDYQLINVGDYMDKGETEPVPYFYQASNLGEAEYIVALYQYMRLLGYPSEKISILTTYNGQKALIRDVLRQRCSWNPLFGRPAKVTTVDKFQGQQNDCRQQE
;
A
#
# COMPACT_ATOMS: atom_id res chain seq x y z
N GLN A 1 22.86 12.75 -0.93
CA GLN A 1 23.03 12.68 0.54
C GLN A 1 22.66 11.27 1.00
N HIS A 2 23.30 10.73 2.04
CA HIS A 2 23.08 9.39 2.65
C HIS A 2 23.56 8.16 1.87
N ASP A 3 24.14 8.32 0.68
CA ASP A 3 24.73 7.20 -0.05
C ASP A 3 25.97 6.67 0.68
N VAL A 4 26.04 5.34 0.86
CA VAL A 4 27.20 4.68 1.47
C VAL A 4 28.26 4.37 0.41
N LEU A 5 29.48 4.82 0.63
CA LEU A 5 30.65 4.53 -0.20
C LEU A 5 31.68 3.74 0.60
N PHE A 6 32.65 3.15 -0.09
CA PHE A 6 33.76 2.44 0.52
C PHE A 6 35.08 3.07 0.06
N LEU A 7 35.93 3.42 1.03
CA LEU A 7 37.31 3.82 0.84
C LEU A 7 38.19 2.58 0.92
N LEU A 8 39.03 2.35 -0.09
CA LEU A 8 39.92 1.20 -0.15
C LEU A 8 41.37 1.66 -0.29
N THR A 9 42.25 0.89 0.34
CA THR A 9 43.71 1.00 0.21
C THR A 9 44.22 -0.26 -0.49
N ILE A 10 44.67 -0.09 -1.73
CA ILE A 10 45.23 -1.17 -2.55
C ILE A 10 46.73 -0.92 -2.72
N GLN A 11 47.57 -1.83 -2.22
CA GLN A 11 49.02 -1.80 -2.39
C GLN A 11 49.41 -2.81 -3.47
N ALA A 12 49.49 -2.33 -4.71
CA ALA A 12 49.89 -3.17 -5.84
C ALA A 12 51.31 -3.72 -5.66
N HIS A 13 51.52 -4.94 -6.13
CA HIS A 13 52.82 -5.60 -6.18
C HIS A 13 53.04 -6.18 -7.58
N ASP A 14 54.21 -6.75 -7.84
CA ASP A 14 54.62 -7.16 -9.20
C ASP A 14 53.66 -8.20 -9.85
N GLY A 15 52.90 -8.96 -9.06
CA GLY A 15 51.90 -9.93 -9.54
C GLY A 15 50.46 -9.40 -9.69
N THR A 16 50.20 -8.12 -9.40
CA THR A 16 48.85 -7.54 -9.48
C THR A 16 48.35 -7.33 -10.91
N SER A 17 49.26 -7.28 -11.89
CA SER A 17 48.92 -7.15 -13.32
C SER A 17 48.50 -8.48 -13.97
N ASP A 18 48.73 -9.60 -13.30
CA ASP A 18 48.34 -10.92 -13.79
C ASP A 18 46.82 -11.03 -13.89
N LYS A 19 46.34 -11.82 -14.86
CA LYS A 19 44.90 -12.04 -15.04
C LYS A 19 44.33 -12.73 -13.79
N TYR A 20 43.47 -12.02 -13.06
CA TYR A 20 42.74 -12.59 -11.93
C TYR A 20 41.97 -13.84 -12.36
N LYS A 21 42.14 -14.92 -11.61
CA LYS A 21 41.36 -16.15 -11.70
C LYS A 21 40.51 -16.25 -10.44
N ASP A 22 39.23 -16.57 -10.57
CA ASP A 22 38.29 -16.57 -9.43
C ASP A 22 38.68 -17.55 -8.29
N GLU A 23 39.52 -18.54 -8.59
CA GLU A 23 40.08 -19.48 -7.60
C GLU A 23 41.18 -18.85 -6.72
N MET A 24 41.76 -17.72 -7.13
CA MET A 24 42.81 -17.04 -6.37
C MET A 24 42.20 -16.14 -5.29
N PRO A 25 42.80 -16.07 -4.09
CA PRO A 25 42.28 -15.18 -3.06
C PRO A 25 42.42 -13.70 -3.49
N PHE A 26 41.30 -12.98 -3.55
CA PHE A 26 41.23 -11.58 -4.00
C PHE A 26 42.20 -10.65 -3.25
N ARG A 27 42.24 -10.77 -1.92
CA ARG A 27 43.02 -9.89 -1.04
C ARG A 27 44.53 -9.89 -1.37
N PRO A 28 45.24 -11.03 -1.38
CA PRO A 28 46.65 -11.06 -1.74
C PRO A 28 46.91 -10.71 -3.20
N HIS A 29 46.05 -11.10 -4.14
CA HIS A 29 46.26 -10.83 -5.57
C HIS A 29 46.27 -9.33 -5.90
N PHE A 30 45.33 -8.56 -5.34
CA PHE A 30 45.31 -7.10 -5.53
C PHE A 30 46.08 -6.33 -4.46
N GLY A 31 46.48 -6.97 -3.36
CA GLY A 31 47.11 -6.29 -2.23
C GLY A 31 46.15 -5.37 -1.47
N LEU A 32 44.90 -5.81 -1.30
CA LEU A 32 43.89 -5.05 -0.52
C LEU A 32 44.28 -5.03 0.97
N LYS A 33 44.64 -3.84 1.47
CA LYS A 33 45.09 -3.64 2.85
C LYS A 33 43.96 -3.20 3.78
N TYR A 34 43.20 -2.17 3.39
CA TYR A 34 42.11 -1.61 4.18
C TYR A 34 40.85 -1.36 3.37
N VAL A 35 39.72 -1.46 4.05
CA VAL A 35 38.40 -1.05 3.58
C VAL A 35 37.72 -0.29 4.70
N ARG A 36 37.19 0.90 4.43
CA ARG A 36 36.38 1.70 5.36
C ARG A 36 35.10 2.17 4.69
N GLY A 37 33.98 2.03 5.40
CA GLY A 37 32.69 2.58 4.95
C GLY A 37 32.59 4.06 5.30
N VAL A 38 31.98 4.84 4.40
CA VAL A 38 31.70 6.26 4.60
C VAL A 38 30.31 6.60 4.07
N GLU A 39 29.69 7.64 4.60
CA GLU A 39 28.39 8.13 4.13
C GLU A 39 28.54 9.51 3.49
N VAL A 40 27.91 9.73 2.34
CA VAL A 40 27.95 11.03 1.65
C VAL A 40 27.06 12.04 2.37
N CYS A 41 27.66 13.12 2.85
CA CYS A 41 26.95 14.29 3.35
C CYS A 41 26.58 15.20 2.17
N ASP A 42 27.58 15.82 1.55
CA ASP A 42 27.37 16.85 0.52
C ASP A 42 28.35 16.71 -0.65
N ILE A 43 27.91 17.16 -1.82
CA ILE A 43 28.82 17.46 -2.94
C ILE A 43 29.23 18.93 -2.82
N ILE A 44 30.54 19.19 -2.85
CA ILE A 44 31.08 20.54 -2.77
C ILE A 44 31.19 21.11 -4.19
N GLY A 45 30.49 22.21 -4.45
CA GLY A 45 30.54 22.96 -5.70
C GLY A 45 31.68 23.99 -5.73
N ASP A 46 31.98 24.51 -6.92
CA ASP A 46 33.05 25.48 -7.14
C ASP A 46 32.49 26.82 -7.65
N ASP A 47 32.05 27.69 -6.73
CA ASP A 47 31.51 29.02 -7.03
C ASP A 47 32.60 30.12 -6.96
N GLY A 48 33.80 29.84 -7.47
CA GLY A 48 34.85 30.81 -7.77
C GLY A 48 35.52 31.55 -6.59
N LYS A 49 34.98 31.52 -5.37
CA LYS A 49 35.63 32.07 -4.16
C LYS A 49 35.38 31.30 -2.86
N ASN A 50 34.34 30.46 -2.76
CA ASN A 50 34.04 29.67 -1.57
C ASN A 50 33.56 28.26 -1.96
N ARG A 51 34.20 27.23 -1.40
CA ARG A 51 33.75 25.83 -1.47
C ARG A 51 32.50 25.65 -0.61
N LYS A 52 31.31 25.85 -1.18
CA LYS A 52 30.04 25.64 -0.47
C LYS A 52 29.41 24.28 -0.83
N PRO A 53 28.73 23.63 0.13
CA PRO A 53 27.84 22.52 -0.17
C PRO A 53 26.81 22.95 -1.23
N ILE A 54 26.58 22.11 -2.22
CA ILE A 54 25.48 22.30 -3.16
C ILE A 54 24.19 21.93 -2.43
N ASP A 55 23.36 22.94 -2.13
CA ASP A 55 22.05 22.73 -1.54
C ASP A 55 21.05 22.33 -2.63
N GLU A 56 20.84 21.01 -2.78
CA GLU A 56 19.83 20.44 -3.68
C GLU A 56 18.42 20.49 -3.07
N ILE A 57 18.30 20.62 -1.75
CA ILE A 57 17.03 20.54 -1.00
C ILE A 57 16.29 21.87 -1.05
N GLY A 58 17.02 23.00 -1.04
CA GLY A 58 16.45 24.35 -1.13
C GLY A 58 16.03 24.80 -2.54
N LYS A 59 16.28 24.01 -3.61
CA LYS A 59 16.02 24.41 -5.00
C LYS A 59 15.02 23.47 -5.70
N PRO A 60 13.72 23.83 -5.73
CA PRO A 60 12.64 22.95 -6.18
C PRO A 60 12.56 22.75 -7.70
N ARG A 61 13.17 23.60 -8.55
CA ARG A 61 13.12 23.47 -10.01
C ARG A 61 14.24 22.57 -10.55
N VAL A 62 13.90 21.62 -11.42
CA VAL A 62 14.84 20.69 -12.07
C VAL A 62 15.92 21.44 -12.86
N ASP A 63 15.59 22.60 -13.44
CA ASP A 63 16.55 23.45 -14.16
C ASP A 63 17.56 24.16 -13.24
N ASP A 64 17.18 24.41 -11.97
CA ASP A 64 18.06 25.02 -10.95
C ASP A 64 18.97 23.98 -10.26
N ARG A 65 18.75 22.68 -10.51
CA ARG A 65 19.51 21.55 -9.94
C ARG A 65 20.80 21.20 -10.68
N LYS A 66 21.14 21.89 -11.78
CA LYS A 66 22.44 21.70 -12.43
C LYS A 66 23.46 22.68 -11.85
N PRO A 67 24.21 22.31 -10.79
CA PRO A 67 25.32 23.14 -10.37
C PRO A 67 26.28 23.30 -11.55
N LYS A 68 26.75 24.54 -11.79
CA LYS A 68 27.82 24.81 -12.76
C LYS A 68 29.14 24.29 -12.19
N ILE A 69 29.29 22.97 -12.12
CA ILE A 69 30.57 22.36 -11.74
C ILE A 69 31.43 22.32 -12.99
N SER A 70 32.40 23.24 -13.08
CA SER A 70 33.40 23.24 -14.14
C SER A 70 34.46 22.16 -13.87
N GLY A 71 34.93 21.49 -14.92
CA GLY A 71 36.00 20.47 -14.84
C GLY A 71 35.53 19.05 -14.48
N ASN A 72 36.51 18.12 -14.39
CA ASN A 72 36.29 16.69 -14.12
C ASN A 72 36.47 16.29 -12.65
N THR A 73 37.00 17.19 -11.82
CA THR A 73 37.23 16.94 -10.39
C THR A 73 35.92 17.11 -9.61
N ARG A 74 35.62 16.17 -8.71
CA ARG A 74 34.47 16.25 -7.80
C ARG A 74 34.96 16.05 -6.38
N THR A 75 34.50 16.89 -5.46
CA THR A 75 34.84 16.79 -4.04
C THR A 75 33.59 16.41 -3.26
N LEU A 76 33.68 15.31 -2.51
CA LEU A 76 32.60 14.81 -1.67
C LEU A 76 32.97 15.04 -0.21
N ARG A 77 32.06 15.62 0.56
CA ARG A 77 32.12 15.62 2.02
C ARG A 77 31.45 14.36 2.52
N VAL A 78 32.18 13.58 3.31
CA VAL A 78 31.69 12.29 3.82
C VAL A 78 31.77 12.24 5.35
N LEU A 79 30.90 11.42 5.95
CA LEU A 79 30.90 11.08 7.36
C LEU A 79 31.58 9.72 7.54
N LEU A 80 32.55 9.68 8.46
CA LEU A 80 33.24 8.45 8.87
C LEU A 80 32.48 7.82 10.04
N ASP A 81 32.54 6.49 10.17
CA ASP A 81 32.09 5.81 11.39
C ASP A 81 33.01 6.21 12.57
N THR A 82 32.41 6.80 13.60
CA THR A 82 33.14 7.37 14.74
C THR A 82 33.77 6.29 15.63
N ASN A 83 33.15 5.12 15.76
CA ASN A 83 33.69 4.02 16.54
C ASN A 83 34.92 3.43 15.83
N GLN A 84 34.80 3.20 14.52
CA GLN A 84 35.91 2.70 13.72
C GLN A 84 37.08 3.69 13.69
N PHE A 85 36.80 5.00 13.55
CA PHE A 85 37.82 6.04 13.60
C PHE A 85 38.58 6.05 14.93
N LYS A 86 37.85 5.95 16.05
CA LYS A 86 38.48 5.86 17.37
C LYS A 86 39.37 4.61 17.49
N MET A 87 38.89 3.45 17.06
CA MET A 87 39.66 2.19 17.10
C MET A 87 40.95 2.28 16.27
N ASP A 88 40.88 2.91 15.10
CA ASP A 88 42.04 3.09 14.22
C ASP A 88 43.06 4.08 14.81
N MET A 89 42.60 5.20 15.38
CA MET A 89 43.48 6.17 16.07
C MET A 89 44.11 5.62 17.35
N ASP A 90 43.38 4.81 18.11
CA ASP A 90 43.91 4.12 19.29
C ASP A 90 44.99 3.10 18.89
N ARG A 91 44.79 2.39 17.77
CA ARG A 91 45.77 1.46 17.20
C ARG A 91 47.02 2.18 16.70
N TYR A 92 46.85 3.28 15.97
CA TYR A 92 47.93 4.16 15.52
C TYR A 92 48.80 4.61 16.70
N SER A 93 48.15 5.11 17.76
CA SER A 93 48.84 5.61 18.95
C SER A 93 49.57 4.54 19.76
N ARG A 94 49.02 3.32 19.84
CA ARG A 94 49.60 2.21 20.64
C ARG A 94 50.70 1.45 19.91
N VAL A 95 50.52 1.18 18.62
CA VAL A 95 51.38 0.27 17.85
C VAL A 95 52.36 1.04 16.95
N LYS A 96 52.19 2.38 16.81
CA LYS A 96 52.84 3.18 15.74
C LYS A 96 52.64 2.54 14.37
N ASP A 97 51.43 2.04 14.14
CA ASP A 97 51.00 1.56 12.82
C ASP A 97 50.87 2.77 11.87
N GLU A 98 50.68 2.55 10.57
CA GLU A 98 50.42 3.66 9.64
C GLU A 98 49.01 4.24 9.84
N ASP A 99 48.83 5.55 9.59
CA ASP A 99 47.49 6.15 9.63
C ASP A 99 46.69 5.69 8.41
N VAL A 100 45.70 4.83 8.66
CA VAL A 100 44.79 4.27 7.65
C VAL A 100 44.17 5.38 6.78
N TYR A 101 43.83 6.54 7.37
CA TYR A 101 43.09 7.59 6.70
C TYR A 101 43.91 8.38 5.66
N GLU A 102 45.24 8.27 5.69
CA GLU A 102 46.13 8.84 4.69
C GLU A 102 46.44 7.88 3.52
N THR A 103 46.02 6.62 3.62
CA THR A 103 46.43 5.57 2.67
C THR A 103 45.44 5.30 1.53
N PHE A 104 44.22 5.84 1.60
CA PHE A 104 43.17 5.50 0.63
C PHE A 104 43.50 5.97 -0.78
N ASN A 105 43.35 5.08 -1.75
CA ASN A 105 43.64 5.36 -3.15
C ASN A 105 42.53 4.93 -4.12
N VAL A 106 41.49 4.25 -3.62
CA VAL A 106 40.32 3.84 -4.41
C VAL A 106 39.03 4.18 -3.66
N LEU A 107 38.08 4.77 -4.38
CA LEU A 107 36.71 5.02 -3.91
C LEU A 107 35.73 4.13 -4.66
N MET A 108 34.98 3.30 -3.95
CA MET A 108 33.98 2.41 -4.52
C MET A 108 32.57 2.86 -4.15
N ARG A 109 31.72 3.01 -5.17
CA ARG A 109 30.28 3.24 -5.03
C ARG A 109 29.50 1.96 -5.29
N ARG A 110 28.32 1.84 -4.70
CA ARG A 110 27.39 0.73 -4.95
C ARG A 110 26.10 1.25 -5.59
N LYS A 111 25.29 0.33 -6.12
CA LYS A 111 23.96 0.66 -6.63
C LYS A 111 23.07 1.06 -5.44
N PRO A 112 22.39 2.22 -5.47
CA PRO A 112 21.60 2.71 -4.33
C PRO A 112 20.58 1.69 -3.80
N LYS A 113 19.83 1.02 -4.71
CA LYS A 113 18.82 0.01 -4.36
C LYS A 113 19.38 -1.20 -3.58
N GLU A 114 20.69 -1.45 -3.62
CA GLU A 114 21.33 -2.58 -2.93
C GLU A 114 22.20 -2.13 -1.74
N ASN A 115 22.11 -0.85 -1.35
CA ASN A 115 23.06 -0.20 -0.47
C ASN A 115 22.43 0.43 0.79
N ASN A 116 21.25 -0.04 1.17
CA ASN A 116 20.47 0.50 2.29
C ASN A 116 20.85 -0.08 3.67
N PHE A 117 21.80 -1.02 3.72
CA PHE A 117 22.13 -1.79 4.92
C PHE A 117 22.51 -0.91 6.14
N LYS A 118 23.28 0.17 5.93
CA LYS A 118 23.72 1.05 7.02
C LYS A 118 22.55 1.72 7.71
N ALA A 119 21.64 2.32 6.94
CA ALA A 119 20.48 3.02 7.47
C ALA A 119 19.51 2.07 8.20
N VAL A 120 19.37 0.83 7.72
CA VAL A 120 18.60 -0.22 8.42
C VAL A 120 19.27 -0.60 9.74
N LEU A 121 20.60 -0.79 9.76
CA LEU A 121 21.34 -1.10 10.99
C LEU A 121 21.30 0.04 12.01
N GLU A 122 21.41 1.29 11.56
CA GLU A 122 21.24 2.47 12.43
C GLU A 122 19.84 2.50 13.03
N THR A 123 18.81 2.22 12.23
CA THR A 123 17.44 2.14 12.70
C THR A 123 17.25 1.04 13.76
N ILE A 124 17.83 -0.14 13.56
CA ILE A 124 17.80 -1.23 14.54
C ILE A 124 18.53 -0.84 15.82
N ARG A 125 19.70 -0.20 15.70
CA ARG A 125 20.45 0.28 16.87
C ARG A 125 19.66 1.33 17.65
N ASP A 126 19.05 2.29 16.97
CA ASP A 126 18.23 3.33 17.58
C ASP A 126 17.02 2.71 18.29
N LEU A 127 16.41 1.66 17.71
CA LEU A 127 15.34 0.88 18.33
C LEU A 127 15.79 0.17 19.62
N MET A 128 16.99 -0.42 19.62
CA MET A 128 17.55 -1.06 20.82
C MET A 128 17.91 -0.08 21.94
N GLN A 129 18.12 1.19 21.60
CA GLN A 129 18.43 2.26 22.57
C GLN A 129 17.17 2.93 23.12
N SER A 130 16.06 2.89 22.38
CA SER A 130 14.76 3.39 22.82
C SER A 130 13.98 2.35 23.64
N GLU A 131 13.07 2.80 24.49
CA GLU A 131 12.09 1.90 25.11
C GLU A 131 11.15 1.33 24.05
N LEU A 132 11.25 0.01 23.81
CA LEU A 132 10.44 -0.70 22.83
C LEU A 132 9.04 -0.95 23.40
N VAL A 133 8.11 -0.04 23.11
CA VAL A 133 6.71 -0.20 23.52
C VAL A 133 5.90 -0.77 22.36
N VAL A 134 5.87 -2.10 22.30
CA VAL A 134 4.92 -2.87 21.51
C VAL A 134 3.61 -2.96 22.31
N PRO A 135 2.41 -2.99 21.69
CA PRO A 135 1.18 -3.18 22.44
C PRO A 135 1.22 -4.44 23.32
N ASP A 136 0.73 -4.34 24.55
CA ASP A 136 0.77 -5.44 25.54
C ASP A 136 0.13 -6.74 25.01
N TRP A 137 -0.95 -6.61 24.25
CA TRP A 137 -1.67 -7.72 23.63
C TRP A 137 -0.87 -8.41 22.51
N LEU A 138 0.11 -7.73 21.91
CA LEU A 138 0.96 -8.27 20.85
C LEU A 138 2.30 -8.76 21.38
N HIS A 139 2.80 -8.22 22.50
CA HIS A 139 4.15 -8.48 23.02
C HIS A 139 4.47 -9.98 23.17
N ASN A 140 3.59 -10.75 23.82
CA ASN A 140 3.82 -12.18 24.05
C ASN A 140 3.76 -13.00 22.76
N VAL A 141 2.77 -12.72 21.90
CA VAL A 141 2.62 -13.34 20.58
C VAL A 141 3.84 -13.02 19.70
N PHE A 142 4.33 -11.78 19.76
CA PHE A 142 5.51 -11.34 19.04
C PHE A 142 6.77 -12.11 19.44
N LEU A 143 7.00 -12.29 20.75
CA LEU A 143 8.14 -13.07 21.25
C LEU A 143 7.94 -14.59 21.10
N GLY A 144 6.71 -15.03 20.81
CA GLY A 144 6.38 -16.41 20.48
C GLY A 144 6.14 -17.32 21.68
N TYR A 145 5.73 -16.75 22.81
CA TYR A 145 5.32 -17.50 24.00
C TYR A 145 3.90 -17.11 24.45
N GLY A 146 3.29 -17.95 25.27
CA GLY A 146 1.90 -17.76 25.71
C GLY A 146 0.89 -18.33 24.72
N PHE A 147 -0.36 -17.88 24.83
CA PHE A 147 -1.46 -18.36 23.99
C PHE A 147 -1.46 -17.63 22.64
N PRO A 148 -1.41 -18.34 21.51
CA PRO A 148 -1.27 -17.72 20.20
C PRO A 148 -2.54 -16.97 19.74
N ASP A 149 -3.70 -17.28 20.33
CA ASP A 149 -4.99 -16.64 20.09
C ASP A 149 -5.25 -15.42 20.98
N SER A 150 -4.33 -15.05 21.88
CA SER A 150 -4.55 -13.95 22.82
C SER A 150 -4.74 -12.58 22.16
N ALA A 151 -4.20 -12.40 20.95
CA ALA A 151 -4.32 -11.18 20.16
C ALA A 151 -5.49 -11.21 19.15
N HIS A 152 -6.24 -12.32 19.08
CA HIS A 152 -7.38 -12.44 18.17
C HIS A 152 -8.53 -11.54 18.65
N TYR A 153 -9.31 -11.00 17.71
CA TYR A 153 -10.35 -10.00 18.02
C TYR A 153 -11.36 -10.49 19.08
N THR A 154 -11.67 -11.79 19.14
CA THR A 154 -12.59 -12.38 20.14
C THR A 154 -12.07 -12.34 21.57
N MET A 155 -10.76 -12.18 21.76
CA MET A 155 -10.11 -12.08 23.07
C MET A 155 -9.83 -10.63 23.47
N MET A 156 -10.06 -9.67 22.58
CA MET A 156 -9.79 -8.26 22.82
C MET A 156 -10.87 -7.63 23.70
N PRO A 157 -10.51 -6.85 24.74
CA PRO A 157 -11.48 -6.28 25.67
C PRO A 157 -12.29 -5.10 25.09
N ASN A 158 -11.83 -4.52 23.99
CA ASN A 158 -12.34 -3.27 23.41
C ASN A 158 -13.05 -3.47 22.07
N LEU A 159 -13.84 -4.54 21.96
CA LEU A 159 -14.65 -4.83 20.77
C LEU A 159 -15.73 -3.75 20.54
N PRO A 160 -15.82 -3.16 19.34
CA PRO A 160 -16.96 -2.31 18.98
C PRO A 160 -18.25 -3.14 18.97
N LYS A 161 -19.32 -2.63 19.58
CA LYS A 161 -20.62 -3.30 19.66
C LYS A 161 -21.32 -3.38 18.29
N GLU A 162 -21.19 -2.31 17.52
CA GLU A 162 -21.76 -2.16 16.17
C GLU A 162 -20.64 -1.78 15.20
N ILE A 163 -20.68 -2.34 13.99
CA ILE A 163 -19.75 -2.02 12.91
C ILE A 163 -20.58 -1.71 11.66
N ASP A 164 -20.30 -0.58 11.02
CA ASP A 164 -20.87 -0.24 9.72
C ASP A 164 -20.06 -0.92 8.61
N PHE A 165 -20.68 -1.87 7.92
CA PHE A 165 -20.05 -2.58 6.79
C PHE A 165 -20.31 -1.90 5.45
N ARG A 166 -21.12 -0.82 5.41
CA ARG A 166 -21.37 0.00 4.23
C ARG A 166 -21.65 -0.83 2.96
N ASP A 167 -20.74 -0.76 2.00
CA ASP A 167 -20.81 -1.36 0.66
C ASP A 167 -20.10 -2.72 0.58
N THR A 168 -19.70 -3.29 1.72
CA THR A 168 -19.11 -4.65 1.77
C THR A 168 -20.07 -5.69 1.16
N PHE A 169 -21.38 -5.52 1.39
CA PHE A 169 -22.40 -6.44 0.88
C PHE A 169 -23.23 -5.78 -0.24
N LEU A 170 -23.33 -6.50 -1.37
CA LEU A 170 -24.07 -6.06 -2.55
C LEU A 170 -25.59 -6.03 -2.33
N ASN A 171 -26.14 -6.99 -1.58
CA ASN A 171 -27.57 -7.14 -1.31
C ASN A 171 -27.80 -8.00 -0.05
N TYR A 172 -29.07 -8.16 0.33
CA TYR A 172 -29.46 -8.91 1.54
C TYR A 172 -29.11 -10.40 1.45
N ASP A 173 -29.28 -11.01 0.27
CA ASP A 173 -28.95 -12.42 0.06
C ASP A 173 -27.45 -12.69 0.23
N HIS A 174 -26.61 -11.78 -0.28
CA HIS A 174 -25.17 -11.83 -0.08
C HIS A 174 -24.80 -11.70 1.39
N LEU A 175 -25.43 -10.79 2.14
CA LEU A 175 -25.25 -10.67 3.59
C LEU A 175 -25.60 -11.99 4.32
N VAL A 176 -26.75 -12.60 3.99
CA VAL A 176 -27.17 -13.90 4.57
C VAL A 176 -26.19 -15.02 4.24
N SER A 177 -25.77 -15.13 2.98
CA SER A 177 -24.80 -16.15 2.56
C SER A 177 -23.42 -15.99 3.20
N SER A 178 -23.07 -14.76 3.63
CA SER A 178 -21.76 -14.44 4.22
C SER A 178 -21.59 -14.98 5.64
N PHE A 179 -22.69 -15.29 6.33
CA PHE A 179 -22.68 -15.80 7.71
C PHE A 179 -23.45 -17.13 7.82
N PRO A 180 -22.92 -18.24 7.26
CA PRO A 180 -23.65 -19.51 7.17
C PRO A 180 -24.01 -20.11 8.54
N GLU A 181 -23.25 -19.80 9.58
CA GLU A 181 -23.44 -20.34 10.94
C GLU A 181 -24.31 -19.45 11.84
N LYS A 182 -24.73 -18.27 11.38
CA LYS A 182 -25.47 -17.29 12.22
C LYS A 182 -26.78 -16.88 11.58
N LYS A 183 -27.79 -16.66 12.43
CA LYS A 183 -29.09 -16.18 11.97
C LYS A 183 -29.07 -14.65 11.89
N ILE A 184 -29.38 -14.13 10.71
CA ILE A 184 -29.48 -12.68 10.48
C ILE A 184 -30.89 -12.22 10.81
N VAL A 185 -31.01 -11.28 11.74
CA VAL A 185 -32.29 -10.75 12.23
C VAL A 185 -32.37 -9.25 11.98
N PRO A 186 -33.37 -8.75 11.23
CA PRO A 186 -33.65 -7.33 11.14
C PRO A 186 -33.89 -6.69 12.52
N SER A 187 -33.35 -5.50 12.76
CA SER A 187 -33.70 -4.69 13.93
C SER A 187 -35.19 -4.31 13.92
N LYS A 188 -35.76 -4.03 15.09
CA LYS A 188 -37.17 -3.60 15.25
C LYS A 188 -37.51 -2.48 14.26
N GLY A 189 -38.58 -2.68 13.48
CA GLY A 189 -39.08 -1.73 12.48
C GLY A 189 -38.67 -2.02 11.03
N TYR A 190 -37.82 -3.03 10.79
CA TYR A 190 -37.42 -3.44 9.45
C TYR A 190 -37.91 -4.87 9.13
N GLU A 191 -38.45 -5.07 7.93
CA GLU A 191 -38.77 -6.39 7.38
C GLU A 191 -37.78 -6.74 6.27
N ALA A 192 -37.34 -8.00 6.24
CA ALA A 192 -36.47 -8.49 5.17
C ALA A 192 -37.25 -8.65 3.86
N PRO A 193 -36.65 -8.37 2.68
CA PRO A 193 -35.25 -8.02 2.44
C PRO A 193 -34.94 -6.53 2.64
N ILE A 194 -33.81 -6.24 3.27
CA ILE A 194 -33.37 -4.87 3.57
C ILE A 194 -32.31 -4.44 2.54
N SER A 195 -32.35 -3.21 2.04
CA SER A 195 -31.32 -2.66 1.14
C SER A 195 -30.02 -2.31 1.86
N PRO A 196 -28.84 -2.41 1.21
CA PRO A 196 -27.59 -1.88 1.74
C PRO A 196 -27.61 -0.34 1.79
N PRO A 197 -26.78 0.32 2.62
CA PRO A 197 -25.73 -0.21 3.51
C PRO A 197 -26.22 -0.93 4.77
N TYR A 198 -25.35 -1.71 5.40
CA TYR A 198 -25.67 -2.51 6.60
C TYR A 198 -24.78 -2.20 7.80
N ILE A 199 -25.41 -1.93 8.95
CA ILE A 199 -24.77 -1.91 10.26
C ILE A 199 -25.07 -3.22 10.96
N LEU A 200 -24.01 -3.93 11.38
CA LEU A 200 -24.11 -5.22 12.04
C LEU A 200 -23.78 -5.08 13.53
N GLN A 201 -24.70 -5.54 14.38
CA GLN A 201 -24.48 -5.68 15.80
C GLN A 201 -24.21 -7.15 16.13
N PHE A 202 -23.04 -7.41 16.71
CA PHE A 202 -22.63 -8.77 17.09
C PHE A 202 -22.96 -9.03 18.58
N PRO A 203 -23.29 -10.28 18.96
CA PRO A 203 -23.50 -10.64 20.35
C PRO A 203 -22.20 -10.49 21.15
N GLU A 204 -22.30 -9.95 22.36
CA GLU A 204 -21.17 -9.86 23.28
C GLU A 204 -20.73 -11.28 23.69
N SER A 205 -19.42 -11.56 23.59
CA SER A 205 -18.87 -12.79 24.15
C SER A 205 -18.99 -12.72 25.67
N LEU A 206 -19.76 -13.63 26.27
CA LEU A 206 -19.94 -13.78 27.72
C LEU A 206 -18.59 -13.91 28.46
N LYS A 207 -18.00 -12.79 28.85
CA LYS A 207 -16.95 -12.67 29.86
C LYS A 207 -17.13 -11.39 30.67
N GLU A 208 -18.34 -11.18 31.19
CA GLU A 208 -18.53 -10.39 32.42
C GLU A 208 -19.04 -11.31 33.53
N ASP A 209 -18.70 -10.96 34.76
CA ASP A 209 -18.57 -11.79 35.95
C ASP A 209 -19.63 -12.87 36.19
N LYS A 210 -19.17 -14.03 36.70
CA LYS A 210 -20.00 -14.96 37.48
C LYS A 210 -20.40 -14.31 38.80
N GLY A 211 -21.30 -13.34 38.76
CA GLY A 211 -21.75 -12.60 39.92
C GLY A 211 -22.96 -11.73 39.62
N LYS A 212 -24.16 -12.33 39.80
CA LYS A 212 -25.51 -11.75 39.68
C LYS A 212 -26.09 -11.69 38.26
N VAL A 213 -26.73 -12.80 37.89
CA VAL A 213 -27.82 -12.78 36.90
C VAL A 213 -29.01 -12.07 37.54
N SER A 214 -29.29 -10.84 37.13
CA SER A 214 -30.63 -10.26 37.22
C SER A 214 -31.40 -10.68 35.98
N GLU A 215 -32.51 -11.41 36.17
CA GLU A 215 -33.41 -11.93 35.13
C GLU A 215 -34.29 -10.83 34.48
N GLU A 216 -33.70 -9.72 34.05
CA GLU A 216 -34.36 -8.73 33.19
C GLU A 216 -33.43 -8.42 32.03
N ALA A 217 -33.47 -9.27 31.00
CA ALA A 217 -32.75 -9.04 29.75
C ALA A 217 -33.45 -7.90 28.97
N GLU A 218 -32.73 -6.81 28.72
CA GLU A 218 -33.19 -5.75 27.82
C GLU A 218 -33.54 -6.33 26.44
N PRO A 219 -34.64 -5.90 25.81
CA PRO A 219 -35.20 -6.54 24.61
C PRO A 219 -34.44 -6.27 23.29
N ASP A 220 -33.19 -5.75 23.34
CA ASP A 220 -32.38 -5.38 22.17
C ASP A 220 -30.94 -5.96 22.21
N VAL A 221 -30.64 -6.90 23.10
CA VAL A 221 -29.35 -7.60 23.14
C VAL A 221 -29.39 -8.84 22.22
N PRO A 222 -28.48 -9.00 21.24
CA PRO A 222 -28.45 -10.17 20.36
C PRO A 222 -28.19 -11.46 21.14
N LYS A 223 -28.92 -12.53 20.81
CA LYS A 223 -28.60 -13.89 21.30
C LYS A 223 -27.28 -14.36 20.66
N LEU A 224 -26.57 -15.29 21.31
CA LEU A 224 -25.25 -15.79 20.86
C LEU A 224 -25.18 -16.21 19.37
N ASP A 225 -26.29 -16.70 18.82
CA ASP A 225 -26.40 -17.20 17.44
C ASP A 225 -27.04 -16.20 16.46
N GLU A 226 -27.41 -14.99 16.92
CA GLU A 226 -28.12 -13.98 16.12
C GLU A 226 -27.23 -12.75 15.84
N ILE A 227 -27.25 -12.25 14.60
CA ILE A 227 -26.68 -10.96 14.22
C ILE A 227 -27.83 -10.01 13.94
N VAL A 228 -27.90 -8.89 14.65
CA VAL A 228 -28.92 -7.87 14.43
C VAL A 228 -28.43 -6.91 13.33
N VAL A 229 -29.29 -6.64 12.35
CA VAL A 229 -28.95 -5.83 11.17
C VAL A 229 -29.84 -4.60 11.09
N ARG A 230 -29.21 -3.45 10.86
CA ARG A 230 -29.86 -2.17 10.55
C ARG A 230 -29.40 -1.67 9.20
N THR A 231 -30.27 -0.93 8.53
CA THR A 231 -29.94 -0.17 7.31
C THR A 231 -30.13 1.31 7.55
N TYR A 232 -29.54 2.11 6.68
CA TYR A 232 -29.76 3.55 6.61
C TYR A 232 -29.61 4.02 5.17
N THR A 233 -30.23 5.14 4.81
CA THR A 233 -30.01 5.79 3.53
C THR A 233 -28.72 6.61 3.60
N MET A 234 -27.78 6.37 2.68
CA MET A 234 -26.57 7.19 2.62
C MET A 234 -26.93 8.66 2.41
N PRO A 235 -26.33 9.59 3.19
CA PRO A 235 -26.57 11.01 3.03
C PRO A 235 -26.28 11.46 1.60
N ASN A 236 -27.18 12.24 1.02
CA ASN A 236 -26.95 12.93 -0.24
C ASN A 236 -25.79 13.92 -0.06
N MET A 237 -24.77 13.85 -0.93
CA MET A 237 -23.57 14.70 -0.86
C MET A 237 -23.61 15.88 -1.85
N GLY A 238 -24.75 16.09 -2.52
CA GLY A 238 -25.01 17.21 -3.40
C GLY A 238 -25.61 16.80 -4.75
N PRO A 239 -25.99 17.79 -5.58
CA PRO A 239 -26.78 17.54 -6.78
C PRO A 239 -25.96 17.08 -7.99
N TYR A 240 -24.63 17.09 -7.91
CA TYR A 240 -23.77 16.74 -9.04
C TYR A 240 -23.51 15.23 -9.13
N PRO A 241 -23.44 14.64 -10.35
CA PRO A 241 -23.19 13.21 -10.53
C PRO A 241 -21.87 12.72 -9.92
N PHE A 242 -20.85 13.57 -9.85
CA PHE A 242 -19.55 13.23 -9.27
C PHE A 242 -19.56 13.20 -7.73
N ASN A 243 -20.63 13.66 -7.07
CA ASN A 243 -20.80 13.55 -5.62
C ASN A 243 -21.35 12.18 -5.20
N ILE A 244 -21.80 11.35 -6.15
CA ILE A 244 -22.28 10.00 -5.85
C ILE A 244 -21.09 9.16 -5.39
N PRO A 245 -21.10 8.60 -4.18
CA PRO A 245 -19.99 7.83 -3.66
C PRO A 245 -19.78 6.59 -4.52
N LYS A 246 -18.52 6.29 -4.82
CA LYS A 246 -18.14 5.07 -5.54
C LYS A 246 -18.42 3.87 -4.64
N ARG A 247 -19.02 2.81 -5.19
CA ARG A 247 -19.39 1.62 -4.42
C ARG A 247 -18.57 0.42 -4.85
N ASN A 248 -18.25 -0.42 -3.89
CA ASN A 248 -17.71 -1.74 -4.14
C ASN A 248 -18.65 -2.57 -5.02
N SER A 249 -18.06 -3.36 -5.91
CA SER A 249 -18.75 -4.27 -6.85
C SER A 249 -18.41 -5.74 -6.60
N VAL A 250 -17.49 -6.01 -5.65
CA VAL A 250 -17.02 -7.36 -5.35
C VAL A 250 -17.99 -8.07 -4.41
N GLY A 251 -18.48 -9.24 -4.82
CA GLY A 251 -19.21 -10.17 -3.96
C GLY A 251 -18.22 -11.02 -3.15
N PHE A 252 -17.95 -10.63 -1.89
CA PHE A 252 -16.98 -11.31 -1.04
C PHE A 252 -17.47 -12.69 -0.57
N THR A 253 -16.58 -13.66 -0.47
CA THR A 253 -16.90 -14.97 0.11
C THR A 253 -17.05 -14.90 1.63
N PRO A 254 -17.70 -15.88 2.29
CA PRO A 254 -17.81 -15.92 3.75
C PRO A 254 -16.45 -15.79 4.47
N ARG A 255 -15.40 -16.44 3.94
CA ARG A 255 -14.02 -16.33 4.46
C ARG A 255 -13.40 -14.95 4.25
N GLN A 256 -13.67 -14.32 3.11
CA GLN A 256 -13.24 -12.93 2.88
C GLN A 256 -13.96 -11.95 3.82
N VAL A 257 -15.26 -12.14 4.06
CA VAL A 257 -16.05 -11.36 5.02
C VAL A 257 -15.55 -11.57 6.45
N GLU A 258 -15.18 -12.80 6.82
CA GLU A 258 -14.53 -13.10 8.10
C GLU A 258 -13.21 -12.31 8.25
N ALA A 259 -12.39 -12.26 7.20
CA ALA A 259 -11.16 -11.46 7.18
C ALA A 259 -11.44 -9.95 7.31
N ILE A 260 -12.44 -9.43 6.61
CA ILE A 260 -12.85 -8.02 6.68
C ILE A 260 -13.34 -7.69 8.09
N LYS A 261 -14.17 -8.56 8.69
CA LYS A 261 -14.67 -8.42 10.06
C LYS A 261 -13.52 -8.43 11.06
N SER A 262 -12.59 -9.38 10.95
CA SER A 262 -11.43 -9.46 11.84
C SER A 262 -10.56 -8.21 11.71
N GLY A 263 -10.25 -7.78 10.50
CA GLY A 263 -9.41 -6.60 10.24
C GLY A 263 -10.04 -5.27 10.66
N THR A 264 -11.38 -5.19 10.71
CA THR A 264 -12.10 -4.01 11.21
C THR A 264 -12.08 -3.93 12.75
N ASN A 265 -11.95 -5.08 13.43
CA ASN A 265 -11.87 -5.15 14.89
C ASN A 265 -10.44 -4.91 15.42
N PRO A 266 -10.27 -4.48 16.68
CA PRO A 266 -8.97 -4.39 17.33
C PRO A 266 -8.23 -5.74 17.40
N GLY A 267 -6.89 -5.70 17.44
CA GLY A 267 -6.04 -6.88 17.62
C GLY A 267 -5.17 -7.25 16.40
N LEU A 268 -4.69 -8.50 16.38
CA LEU A 268 -3.91 -9.10 15.30
C LEU A 268 -4.83 -9.88 14.37
N THR A 269 -4.85 -9.49 13.08
CA THR A 269 -5.54 -10.23 12.02
C THR A 269 -4.51 -10.82 11.07
N MET A 270 -4.53 -12.13 10.90
CA MET A 270 -3.68 -12.84 9.95
C MET A 270 -4.51 -13.46 8.84
N VAL A 271 -4.29 -13.00 7.60
CA VAL A 271 -4.97 -13.51 6.41
C VAL A 271 -3.97 -14.26 5.55
N VAL A 272 -4.22 -15.55 5.35
CA VAL A 272 -3.47 -16.39 4.40
C VAL A 272 -4.25 -16.40 3.10
N GLY A 273 -3.70 -15.78 2.07
CA GLY A 273 -4.36 -15.68 0.78
C GLY A 273 -3.58 -16.41 -0.31
N PRO A 274 -4.07 -17.55 -0.82
CA PRO A 274 -3.51 -18.23 -1.98
C PRO A 274 -3.47 -17.33 -3.25
N PRO A 275 -2.83 -17.78 -4.35
CA PRO A 275 -2.81 -17.03 -5.60
C PRO A 275 -4.22 -16.78 -6.15
N GLY A 276 -4.57 -15.52 -6.40
CA GLY A 276 -5.84 -15.16 -7.05
C GLY A 276 -7.07 -15.14 -6.14
N THR A 277 -6.92 -15.23 -4.81
CA THR A 277 -8.06 -15.25 -3.86
C THR A 277 -8.56 -13.88 -3.40
N GLY A 278 -8.18 -12.80 -4.09
CA GLY A 278 -8.66 -11.45 -3.75
C GLY A 278 -8.02 -10.81 -2.50
N LYS A 279 -6.78 -11.17 -2.15
CA LYS A 279 -6.02 -10.54 -1.04
C LYS A 279 -6.10 -9.01 -1.03
N THR A 280 -5.84 -8.41 -2.19
CA THR A 280 -5.83 -6.95 -2.36
C THR A 280 -7.23 -6.37 -2.19
N ASP A 281 -8.28 -7.04 -2.68
CA ASP A 281 -9.68 -6.62 -2.48
C ASP A 281 -10.08 -6.64 -0.99
N VAL A 282 -9.71 -7.69 -0.27
CA VAL A 282 -9.90 -7.79 1.19
C VAL A 282 -9.18 -6.66 1.92
N ALA A 283 -7.91 -6.40 1.57
CA ALA A 283 -7.11 -5.33 2.17
C ALA A 283 -7.76 -3.96 1.98
N VAL A 284 -8.21 -3.67 0.77
CA VAL A 284 -8.81 -2.38 0.39
C VAL A 284 -10.16 -2.18 1.06
N GLN A 285 -11.00 -3.23 1.16
CA GLN A 285 -12.27 -3.14 1.89
C GLN A 285 -12.05 -2.94 3.40
N ILE A 286 -11.04 -3.58 4.01
CA ILE A 286 -10.66 -3.31 5.41
C ILE A 286 -10.28 -1.84 5.58
N ILE A 287 -9.45 -1.30 4.68
CA ILE A 287 -9.04 0.12 4.73
C ILE A 287 -10.23 1.05 4.58
N ALA A 288 -11.16 0.78 3.65
CA ALA A 288 -12.37 1.57 3.46
C ALA A 288 -13.29 1.52 4.70
N ASN A 289 -13.51 0.34 5.28
CA ASN A 289 -14.29 0.20 6.50
C ASN A 289 -13.64 0.94 7.67
N LEU A 290 -12.31 0.86 7.83
CA LEU A 290 -11.58 1.60 8.86
C LEU A 290 -11.67 3.12 8.67
N TYR A 291 -11.53 3.59 7.42
CA TYR A 291 -11.62 5.00 7.06
C TYR A 291 -12.97 5.63 7.43
N HIS A 292 -14.05 4.86 7.25
CA HIS A 292 -15.41 5.35 7.52
C HIS A 292 -15.88 5.14 8.97
N ASN A 293 -15.58 3.99 9.59
CA ASN A 293 -15.99 3.72 10.98
C ASN A 293 -15.16 4.52 11.98
N PHE A 294 -13.91 4.85 11.65
CA PHE A 294 -12.98 5.51 12.55
C PHE A 294 -12.30 6.72 11.88
N PRO A 295 -13.04 7.82 11.62
CA PRO A 295 -12.55 8.96 10.85
C PRO A 295 -11.37 9.71 11.51
N ASP A 296 -11.17 9.53 12.82
CA ASP A 296 -10.06 10.12 13.61
C ASP A 296 -8.81 9.22 13.66
N GLN A 297 -8.86 8.03 13.07
CA GLN A 297 -7.75 7.08 13.07
C GLN A 297 -6.96 7.16 11.77
N HIS A 298 -5.63 7.05 11.90
CA HIS A 298 -4.75 6.97 10.73
C HIS A 298 -4.31 5.52 10.49
N THR A 299 -4.30 5.13 9.22
CA THR A 299 -3.93 3.79 8.75
C THR A 299 -2.62 3.84 7.99
N LEU A 300 -1.63 3.07 8.45
CA LEU A 300 -0.34 2.87 7.81
C LEU A 300 -0.37 1.60 6.95
N LEU A 301 -0.24 1.75 5.64
CA LEU A 301 -0.19 0.68 4.66
C LEU A 301 1.27 0.37 4.29
N VAL A 302 1.69 -0.87 4.49
CA VAL A 302 3.06 -1.31 4.23
C VAL A 302 3.06 -2.49 3.28
N THR A 303 3.99 -2.47 2.33
CA THR A 303 4.16 -3.57 1.37
C THR A 303 5.63 -3.86 1.14
N HIS A 304 5.93 -5.01 0.56
CA HIS A 304 7.29 -5.32 0.10
C HIS A 304 7.62 -4.55 -1.19
N SER A 305 6.70 -4.52 -2.15
CA SER A 305 6.94 -3.99 -3.50
C SER A 305 6.14 -2.73 -3.83
N ASN A 306 6.74 -1.85 -4.65
CA ASN A 306 6.03 -0.69 -5.22
C ASN A 306 4.87 -1.10 -6.13
N GLN A 307 4.93 -2.30 -6.73
CA GLN A 307 3.87 -2.81 -7.59
C GLN A 307 2.61 -3.14 -6.78
N ALA A 308 2.76 -3.78 -5.62
CA ALA A 308 1.65 -4.02 -4.71
C ALA A 308 1.01 -2.71 -4.24
N LEU A 309 1.82 -1.69 -3.89
CA LEU A 309 1.29 -0.35 -3.61
C LEU A 309 0.45 0.19 -4.77
N ASN A 310 0.95 0.15 -6.01
CA ASN A 310 0.19 0.67 -7.15
C ASN A 310 -1.19 -0.01 -7.27
N GLN A 311 -1.24 -1.34 -7.13
CA GLN A 311 -2.50 -2.10 -7.21
C GLN A 311 -3.47 -1.76 -6.07
N LEU A 312 -2.95 -1.57 -4.86
CA LEU A 312 -3.74 -1.11 -3.72
C LEU A 312 -4.33 0.28 -3.98
N PHE A 313 -3.52 1.24 -4.41
CA PHE A 313 -3.99 2.60 -4.70
C PHE A 313 -5.04 2.63 -5.81
N GLU A 314 -4.82 1.91 -6.92
CA GLU A 314 -5.81 1.82 -8.01
C GLU A 314 -7.18 1.35 -7.52
N LYS A 315 -7.20 0.35 -6.63
CA LYS A 315 -8.45 -0.17 -6.03
C LYS A 315 -9.05 0.77 -4.98
N ILE A 316 -8.23 1.42 -4.15
CA ILE A 316 -8.70 2.40 -3.16
C ILE A 316 -9.38 3.58 -3.86
N LEU A 317 -8.82 4.05 -4.98
CA LEU A 317 -9.41 5.12 -5.79
C LEU A 317 -10.75 4.74 -6.44
N ALA A 318 -11.04 3.45 -6.55
CA ALA A 318 -12.32 2.96 -7.05
C ALA A 318 -13.40 2.89 -5.94
N LEU A 319 -13.05 3.13 -4.67
CA LEU A 319 -13.97 3.17 -3.53
C LEU A 319 -14.26 4.61 -3.07
N ASP A 320 -15.16 4.76 -2.10
CA ASP A 320 -15.53 6.03 -1.46
C ASP A 320 -14.46 6.57 -0.49
N VAL A 321 -13.21 6.64 -0.96
CA VAL A 321 -12.11 7.21 -0.20
C VAL A 321 -11.65 8.50 -0.87
N ASP A 322 -11.65 9.58 -0.10
CA ASP A 322 -11.23 10.88 -0.62
C ASP A 322 -9.73 10.87 -0.88
N GLU A 323 -9.35 11.23 -2.10
CA GLU A 323 -7.97 11.26 -2.57
C GLU A 323 -7.09 12.18 -1.72
N ARG A 324 -7.69 13.19 -1.06
CA ARG A 324 -7.00 14.10 -0.15
C ARG A 324 -6.38 13.43 1.06
N HIS A 325 -7.00 12.36 1.53
CA HIS A 325 -6.53 11.61 2.68
C HIS A 325 -5.52 10.52 2.32
N LEU A 326 -5.18 10.36 1.04
CA LEU A 326 -4.24 9.37 0.53
C LEU A 326 -2.85 9.96 0.32
N LEU A 327 -1.83 9.33 0.93
CA LEU A 327 -0.43 9.73 0.76
C LEU A 327 0.47 8.53 0.51
N ARG A 328 1.33 8.62 -0.51
CA ARG A 328 2.37 7.62 -0.78
C ARG A 328 3.76 8.18 -0.50
N LEU A 329 4.56 7.42 0.24
CA LEU A 329 5.97 7.72 0.53
C LEU A 329 6.89 6.65 -0.11
N GLY A 330 7.91 7.07 -0.86
CA GLY A 330 8.85 6.14 -1.50
C GLY A 330 9.84 6.81 -2.45
N HIS A 331 10.80 6.07 -3.01
CA HIS A 331 11.73 6.57 -4.06
C HIS A 331 11.29 6.18 -5.49
N GLY A 332 10.06 5.67 -5.63
CA GLY A 332 9.42 5.28 -6.89
C GLY A 332 8.22 6.17 -7.22
N GLU A 333 8.28 7.45 -6.83
CA GLU A 333 7.19 8.45 -6.95
C GLU A 333 6.73 8.70 -8.40
N GLU A 334 7.47 8.20 -9.41
CA GLU A 334 7.28 8.52 -10.84
C GLU A 334 6.62 7.40 -11.67
N GLU A 335 6.29 6.22 -11.10
CA GLU A 335 5.87 5.02 -11.86
C GLU A 335 4.37 4.67 -11.80
N LEU A 336 3.50 5.55 -11.28
CA LEU A 336 2.05 5.33 -11.35
C LEU A 336 1.52 5.78 -12.72
N ASN A 337 0.82 4.89 -13.43
CA ASN A 337 0.11 5.20 -14.68
C ASN A 337 -1.22 5.95 -14.44
N THR A 338 -1.40 6.56 -13.26
CA THR A 338 -2.56 7.40 -12.95
C THR A 338 -2.23 8.85 -13.26
N GLU A 339 -3.20 9.61 -13.78
CA GLU A 339 -3.03 11.06 -14.04
C GLU A 339 -2.67 11.86 -12.77
N LEU A 340 -2.99 11.30 -11.59
CA LEU A 340 -2.76 11.90 -10.28
C LEU A 340 -1.45 11.42 -9.64
N SER A 341 -0.66 12.37 -9.13
CA SER A 341 0.56 12.07 -8.36
C SER A 341 0.28 12.02 -6.85
N PHE A 342 0.35 10.81 -6.27
CA PHE A 342 0.19 10.58 -4.82
C PHE A 342 1.49 10.76 -4.02
N SER A 343 2.55 11.24 -4.68
CA SER A 343 3.83 11.58 -4.04
C SER A 343 3.69 12.76 -3.09
N LYS A 344 4.65 12.90 -2.17
CA LYS A 344 4.65 13.99 -1.17
C LYS A 344 4.52 15.37 -1.83
N TYR A 345 5.25 15.61 -2.91
CA TYR A 345 5.25 16.89 -3.64
C TYR A 345 4.12 17.00 -4.67
N GLY A 346 3.75 15.90 -5.32
CA GLY A 346 2.60 15.84 -6.23
C GLY A 346 1.30 16.19 -5.52
N ARG A 347 1.10 15.66 -4.31
CA ARG A 347 -0.05 16.01 -3.46
C ARG A 347 -0.06 17.47 -3.09
N VAL A 348 1.08 18.05 -2.67
CA VAL A 348 1.14 19.50 -2.35
C VAL A 348 0.71 20.35 -3.54
N ASN A 349 1.13 20.02 -4.76
CA ASN A 349 0.69 20.74 -5.95
C ASN A 349 -0.82 20.56 -6.22
N SER A 350 -1.32 19.34 -6.13
CA SER A 350 -2.76 19.04 -6.26
C SER A 350 -3.61 19.83 -5.24
N PHE A 351 -3.16 19.94 -3.99
CA PHE A 351 -3.84 20.76 -2.98
C PHE A 351 -3.80 22.25 -3.29
N LEU A 352 -2.70 22.77 -3.83
CA LEU A 352 -2.60 24.19 -4.23
C LEU A 352 -3.49 24.52 -5.44
N GLU A 353 -3.60 23.60 -6.41
CA GLU A 353 -4.52 23.73 -7.54
C GLU A 353 -5.98 23.63 -7.07
N ARG A 354 -6.29 22.65 -6.21
CA ARG A 354 -7.61 22.47 -5.60
C ARG A 354 -8.02 23.70 -4.80
N ARG A 355 -7.10 24.31 -4.04
CA ARG A 355 -7.35 25.57 -3.32
C ARG A 355 -7.84 26.66 -4.25
N LEU A 356 -7.16 26.88 -5.38
CA LEU A 356 -7.54 27.92 -6.35
C LEU A 356 -8.93 27.65 -6.93
N PHE A 357 -9.25 26.38 -7.20
CA PHE A 357 -10.58 25.96 -7.64
C PHE A 357 -11.65 26.26 -6.58
N LEU A 358 -11.45 25.83 -5.33
CA LEU A 358 -12.41 26.03 -4.24
C LEU A 358 -12.62 27.51 -3.90
N LEU A 359 -11.55 28.32 -3.93
CA LEU A 359 -11.66 29.77 -3.75
C LEU A 359 -12.48 30.43 -4.87
N GLY A 360 -12.32 29.96 -6.11
CA GLY A 360 -13.17 30.37 -7.23
C GLY A 360 -14.64 29.98 -7.04
N GLU A 361 -14.90 28.84 -6.42
CA GLU A 361 -16.26 28.43 -6.02
C GLU A 361 -16.86 29.32 -4.94
N VAL A 362 -16.07 29.76 -3.94
CA VAL A 362 -16.53 30.72 -2.94
C VAL A 362 -16.92 32.05 -3.58
N ASP A 363 -16.13 32.55 -4.54
CA ASP A 363 -16.48 33.76 -5.29
C ASP A 363 -17.76 33.56 -6.14
N ARG A 364 -17.99 32.35 -6.65
CA ARG A 364 -19.21 31.99 -7.37
C ARG A 364 -20.43 32.01 -6.44
N ILE A 365 -20.31 31.45 -5.24
CA ILE A 365 -21.35 31.50 -4.20
C ILE A 365 -21.65 32.97 -3.84
N ALA A 366 -20.62 33.78 -3.58
CA ALA A 366 -20.79 35.19 -3.24
C ALA A 366 -21.53 35.97 -4.34
N LYS A 367 -21.17 35.77 -5.61
CA LYS A 367 -21.87 36.35 -6.77
C LYS A 367 -23.32 35.89 -6.87
N SER A 368 -23.59 34.60 -6.63
CA SER A 368 -24.95 34.05 -6.69
C SER A 368 -25.89 34.60 -5.61
N LEU A 369 -25.32 35.04 -4.48
CA LEU A 369 -26.02 35.65 -3.35
C LEU A 369 -26.06 37.19 -3.43
N GLU A 370 -25.55 37.78 -4.51
CA GLU A 370 -25.46 39.23 -4.73
C GLU A 370 -24.67 39.98 -3.64
N ILE A 371 -23.69 39.30 -3.02
CA ILE A 371 -22.83 39.88 -1.99
C ILE A 371 -21.62 40.51 -2.67
N GLY A 372 -21.45 41.82 -2.52
CA GLY A 372 -20.28 42.53 -3.02
C GLY A 372 -19.00 42.18 -2.24
N GLY A 373 -17.86 42.18 -2.93
CA GLY A 373 -16.53 41.95 -2.35
C GLY A 373 -15.81 40.73 -2.92
N GLU A 374 -14.51 40.63 -2.65
CA GLU A 374 -13.66 39.48 -2.99
C GLU A 374 -13.56 38.55 -1.77
N HIS A 375 -14.49 37.61 -1.65
CA HIS A 375 -14.57 36.70 -0.51
C HIS A 375 -13.71 35.44 -0.68
N GLY A 376 -13.41 35.05 -1.93
CA GLY A 376 -12.52 33.95 -2.31
C GLY A 376 -11.04 34.31 -2.42
N TYR A 377 -10.57 35.39 -1.79
CA TYR A 377 -9.14 35.77 -1.88
C TYR A 377 -8.20 34.86 -1.05
N THR A 378 -8.61 34.48 0.17
CA THR A 378 -7.87 33.56 1.05
C THR A 378 -8.78 32.53 1.70
N CYS A 379 -8.21 31.44 2.22
CA CYS A 379 -8.94 30.49 3.04
C CYS A 379 -9.58 31.16 4.27
N GLU A 380 -8.90 32.16 4.85
CA GLU A 380 -9.42 32.89 6.01
C GLU A 380 -10.66 33.75 5.67
N THR A 381 -10.66 34.48 4.55
CA THR A 381 -11.85 35.26 4.13
C THR A 381 -13.02 34.34 3.78
N ALA A 382 -12.74 33.20 3.17
CA ALA A 382 -13.75 32.17 2.90
C ALA A 382 -14.38 31.63 4.18
N GLY A 383 -13.58 31.39 5.23
CA GLY A 383 -14.08 30.96 6.55
C GLY A 383 -15.04 31.99 7.18
N TYR A 384 -14.69 33.28 7.14
CA TYR A 384 -15.60 34.34 7.60
C TYR A 384 -16.88 34.40 6.74
N PHE A 385 -16.76 34.28 5.41
CA PHE A 385 -17.91 34.26 4.51
C PHE A 385 -18.88 33.11 4.83
N TYR A 386 -18.36 31.92 5.13
CA TYR A 386 -19.17 30.77 5.53
C TYR A 386 -19.99 31.06 6.79
N LEU A 387 -19.36 31.53 7.86
CA LEU A 387 -20.04 31.84 9.13
C LEU A 387 -21.08 32.96 9.00
N TYR A 388 -20.72 34.08 8.37
CA TYR A 388 -21.56 35.28 8.36
C TYR A 388 -22.63 35.30 7.26
N HIS A 389 -22.42 34.61 6.14
CA HIS A 389 -23.31 34.71 4.98
C HIS A 389 -23.95 33.39 4.58
N VAL A 390 -23.25 32.26 4.70
CA VAL A 390 -23.79 30.95 4.32
C VAL A 390 -24.61 30.38 5.47
N LEU A 391 -24.03 30.21 6.66
CA LEU A 391 -24.71 29.65 7.83
C LEU A 391 -25.88 30.50 8.30
N SER A 392 -25.73 31.83 8.32
CA SER A 392 -26.80 32.76 8.71
C SER A 392 -28.06 32.69 7.83
N ARG A 393 -27.93 32.22 6.58
CA ARG A 393 -29.05 31.96 5.66
C ARG A 393 -29.58 30.54 5.78
N TRP A 394 -28.69 29.58 6.05
CA TRP A 394 -29.02 28.16 6.15
C TRP A 394 -29.80 27.83 7.43
N GLU A 395 -29.31 28.23 8.60
CA GLU A 395 -29.90 27.86 9.90
C GLU A 395 -31.39 28.25 10.01
N PRO A 396 -31.80 29.49 9.67
CA PRO A 396 -33.23 29.85 9.74
C PRO A 396 -34.08 29.12 8.71
N TYR A 397 -33.50 28.71 7.57
CA TYR A 397 -34.20 28.02 6.51
C TYR A 397 -34.41 26.53 6.85
N ILE A 398 -33.37 25.84 7.34
CA ILE A 398 -33.46 24.43 7.69
C ILE A 398 -34.37 24.21 8.90
N ASP A 399 -34.35 25.12 9.88
CA ASP A 399 -35.26 25.06 11.04
C ASP A 399 -36.73 25.17 10.62
N LYS A 400 -37.04 26.07 9.68
CA LYS A 400 -38.39 26.17 9.10
C LYS A 400 -38.79 24.89 8.36
N CYS A 401 -37.88 24.28 7.62
CA CYS A 401 -38.14 23.04 6.89
C CYS A 401 -38.36 21.85 7.83
N ARG A 402 -37.56 21.73 8.90
CA ARG A 402 -37.73 20.68 9.92
C ARG A 402 -39.03 20.84 10.70
N GLN A 403 -39.40 22.06 11.08
CA GLN A 403 -40.71 22.34 11.68
C GLN A 403 -41.88 22.05 10.73
N GLY A 404 -41.69 22.23 9.42
CA GLY A 404 -42.68 21.87 8.40
C GLY A 404 -42.95 20.36 8.35
N LEU A 405 -41.89 19.55 8.47
CA LEU A 405 -41.96 18.09 8.55
C LEU A 405 -42.72 17.62 9.81
N GLU A 406 -42.39 18.18 10.98
CA GLU A 406 -43.03 17.81 12.26
C GLU A 406 -44.51 18.18 12.32
N ASN A 407 -44.90 19.29 11.69
CA ASN A 407 -46.28 19.77 11.66
C ASN A 407 -47.13 19.14 10.55
N GLY A 408 -46.58 18.21 9.76
CA GLY A 408 -47.28 17.53 8.64
C GLY A 408 -47.74 18.49 7.53
N ASN A 409 -47.01 19.60 7.33
CA ASN A 409 -47.40 20.67 6.42
C ASN A 409 -46.62 20.54 5.10
N ASP A 410 -47.12 19.71 4.17
CA ASP A 410 -46.48 19.33 2.89
C ASP A 410 -46.46 20.46 1.84
N LYS A 411 -45.96 21.64 2.18
CA LYS A 411 -45.78 22.74 1.22
C LYS A 411 -44.42 22.66 0.52
N ILE A 412 -44.26 21.63 -0.32
CA ILE A 412 -43.05 21.41 -1.14
C ILE A 412 -42.72 22.65 -1.98
N LYS A 413 -43.72 23.38 -2.49
CA LYS A 413 -43.53 24.65 -3.21
C LYS A 413 -42.79 25.71 -2.40
N THR A 414 -43.18 25.93 -1.15
CA THR A 414 -42.55 26.92 -0.27
C THR A 414 -41.09 26.56 0.01
N MET A 415 -40.78 25.27 0.17
CA MET A 415 -39.42 24.79 0.37
C MET A 415 -38.51 25.06 -0.85
N ARG A 416 -39.04 24.87 -2.07
CA ARG A 416 -38.32 25.14 -3.33
C ARG A 416 -38.13 26.65 -3.54
N ASP A 417 -39.16 27.44 -3.31
CA ASP A 417 -39.14 28.89 -3.56
C ASP A 417 -38.25 29.64 -2.55
N GLU A 418 -38.16 29.17 -1.31
CA GLU A 418 -37.34 29.78 -0.25
C GLU A 418 -35.89 29.24 -0.20
N PHE A 419 -35.50 28.31 -1.07
CA PHE A 419 -34.15 27.73 -1.04
C PHE A 419 -33.08 28.80 -1.36
N PRO A 420 -32.12 29.07 -0.45
CA PRO A 420 -31.23 30.24 -0.57
C PRO A 420 -30.14 30.10 -1.64
N PHE A 421 -29.88 28.89 -2.15
CA PHE A 421 -28.74 28.61 -3.05
C PHE A 421 -29.16 28.21 -4.47
N THR A 422 -30.39 28.49 -4.89
CA THR A 422 -30.93 28.10 -6.21
C THR A 422 -30.08 28.60 -7.38
N ASN A 423 -29.61 29.85 -7.31
CA ASN A 423 -28.79 30.44 -8.39
C ASN A 423 -27.40 29.80 -8.49
N TYR A 424 -26.83 29.37 -7.37
CA TYR A 424 -25.52 28.72 -7.33
C TYR A 424 -25.57 27.36 -8.05
N PHE A 425 -26.60 26.54 -7.76
CA PHE A 425 -26.80 25.23 -8.37
C PHE A 425 -27.47 25.27 -9.76
N SER A 426 -27.45 26.41 -10.44
CA SER A 426 -28.01 26.54 -11.79
C SER A 426 -27.26 25.71 -12.85
N ASP A 427 -25.99 25.39 -12.59
CA ASP A 427 -25.12 24.54 -13.41
C ASP A 427 -25.28 23.03 -13.14
N ALA A 428 -25.99 22.66 -12.07
CA ALA A 428 -26.30 21.27 -11.76
C ALA A 428 -27.37 20.71 -12.72
N PRO A 429 -27.48 19.37 -12.87
CA PRO A 429 -28.54 18.75 -13.66
C PRO A 429 -29.92 19.23 -13.24
N GLN A 430 -30.66 19.84 -14.18
CA GLN A 430 -32.00 20.38 -13.92
C GLN A 430 -33.10 19.37 -14.31
N PRO A 431 -34.25 19.34 -13.61
CA PRO A 431 -34.58 20.18 -12.45
C PRO A 431 -33.93 19.68 -11.15
N LEU A 432 -33.47 20.60 -10.29
CA LEU A 432 -32.89 20.27 -8.97
C LEU A 432 -33.89 19.52 -8.06
N PHE A 433 -35.17 19.87 -8.18
CA PHE A 433 -36.29 19.22 -7.49
C PHE A 433 -37.29 18.74 -8.55
N SER A 434 -37.52 17.44 -8.69
CA SER A 434 -38.55 16.94 -9.61
C SER A 434 -39.95 17.04 -9.00
N ASP A 435 -40.98 17.14 -9.85
CA ASP A 435 -42.35 17.47 -9.41
C ASP A 435 -43.06 16.37 -8.61
N ASP A 436 -42.57 15.13 -8.68
CA ASP A 436 -43.18 13.94 -8.06
C ASP A 436 -42.45 13.46 -6.77
N ILE A 437 -41.59 14.28 -6.16
CA ILE A 437 -40.77 13.91 -4.98
C ILE A 437 -41.54 14.12 -3.66
N SER A 438 -41.34 13.24 -2.67
CA SER A 438 -41.88 13.41 -1.32
C SER A 438 -41.24 14.61 -0.57
N TYR A 439 -41.90 15.11 0.48
CA TYR A 439 -41.34 16.20 1.29
C TYR A 439 -40.01 15.79 1.96
N ALA A 440 -39.92 14.55 2.46
CA ALA A 440 -38.72 14.02 3.09
C ALA A 440 -37.53 13.88 2.12
N GLU A 441 -37.77 13.40 0.90
CA GLU A 441 -36.73 13.33 -0.14
C GLU A 441 -36.31 14.72 -0.62
N THR A 442 -37.24 15.67 -0.70
CA THR A 442 -36.91 17.08 -1.02
C THR A 442 -36.01 17.68 0.06
N LEU A 443 -36.29 17.39 1.34
CA LEU A 443 -35.44 17.79 2.46
C LEU A 443 -34.04 17.18 2.37
N GLU A 444 -33.92 15.91 2.02
CA GLU A 444 -32.62 15.27 1.85
C GLU A 444 -31.82 15.82 0.66
N ILE A 445 -32.47 16.22 -0.44
CA ILE A 445 -31.82 16.93 -1.56
C ILE A 445 -31.30 18.29 -1.11
N VAL A 446 -32.12 19.04 -0.38
CA VAL A 446 -31.77 20.35 0.16
C VAL A 446 -30.61 20.27 1.15
N GLU A 447 -30.66 19.31 2.09
CA GLU A 447 -29.54 19.05 2.99
C GLU A 447 -28.30 18.59 2.21
N GLY A 448 -28.45 17.77 1.17
CA GLY A 448 -27.33 17.34 0.33
C GLY A 448 -26.67 18.49 -0.44
N CYS A 449 -27.45 19.43 -0.97
CA CYS A 449 -26.94 20.67 -1.53
C CYS A 449 -26.13 21.47 -0.49
N PHE A 450 -26.60 21.56 0.74
CA PHE A 450 -25.84 22.24 1.80
C PHE A 450 -24.57 21.47 2.18
N ARG A 451 -24.61 20.14 2.30
CA ARG A 451 -23.42 19.30 2.55
C ARG A 451 -22.35 19.49 1.46
N HIS A 452 -22.74 19.71 0.21
CA HIS A 452 -21.81 20.06 -0.86
C HIS A 452 -21.11 21.41 -0.60
N ILE A 453 -21.87 22.43 -0.20
CA ILE A 453 -21.32 23.76 0.14
C ILE A 453 -20.41 23.66 1.38
N GLU A 454 -20.87 22.98 2.42
CA GLU A 454 -20.11 22.76 3.66
C GLU A 454 -18.78 22.05 3.38
N LYS A 455 -18.78 21.05 2.49
CA LYS A 455 -17.57 20.34 2.06
C LYS A 455 -16.54 21.28 1.44
N ILE A 456 -16.95 22.27 0.63
CA ILE A 456 -16.04 23.26 0.06
C ILE A 456 -15.31 24.04 1.16
N PHE A 457 -16.02 24.49 2.18
CA PHE A 457 -15.44 25.27 3.27
C PHE A 457 -14.61 24.41 4.24
N THR A 458 -15.02 23.16 4.48
CA THR A 458 -14.24 22.20 5.26
C THR A 458 -12.91 21.89 4.56
N GLU A 459 -12.94 21.65 3.24
CA GLU A 459 -11.72 21.48 2.44
C GLU A 459 -10.82 22.74 2.50
N LEU A 460 -11.39 23.94 2.43
CA LEU A 460 -10.61 25.19 2.52
C LEU A 460 -9.95 25.40 3.89
N GLU A 461 -10.61 25.02 4.99
CA GLU A 461 -10.04 25.15 6.34
C GLU A 461 -8.90 24.15 6.56
N GLU A 462 -9.01 22.92 6.04
CA GLU A 462 -7.91 21.96 6.02
C GLU A 462 -6.72 22.48 5.19
N ILE A 463 -6.99 23.06 4.03
CA ILE A 463 -5.95 23.59 3.14
C ILE A 463 -5.33 24.90 3.68
N ARG A 464 -5.94 25.55 4.67
CA ARG A 464 -5.42 26.77 5.31
C ARG A 464 -3.99 26.60 5.81
N GLY A 465 -3.64 25.42 6.31
CA GLY A 465 -2.26 25.11 6.73
C GLY A 465 -1.22 25.34 5.63
N PHE A 466 -1.57 25.14 4.36
CA PHE A 466 -0.68 25.31 3.23
C PHE A 466 -0.45 26.78 2.85
N GLU A 467 -1.37 27.69 3.20
CA GLU A 467 -1.17 29.15 3.05
C GLU A 467 -0.11 29.66 4.04
N LEU A 468 -0.17 29.18 5.28
CA LEU A 468 0.71 29.60 6.37
C LEU A 468 2.15 29.10 6.18
N LEU A 469 2.29 27.87 5.65
CA LEU A 469 3.57 27.23 5.42
C LEU A 469 4.20 27.71 4.11
N ARG A 470 5.44 28.20 4.17
CA ARG A 470 6.13 28.80 3.00
C ARG A 470 6.87 27.79 2.15
N THR A 471 7.53 26.80 2.77
CA THR A 471 8.35 25.85 2.03
C THR A 471 7.53 24.62 1.62
N SER A 472 7.84 24.06 0.45
CA SER A 472 7.23 22.79 0.02
C SER A 472 7.55 21.65 0.98
N TYR A 473 8.69 21.70 1.67
CA TYR A 473 9.07 20.70 2.68
C TYR A 473 8.13 20.74 3.90
N ASP A 474 7.84 21.93 4.43
CA ASP A 474 6.96 22.07 5.59
C ASP A 474 5.52 21.71 5.24
N ARG A 475 5.03 22.15 4.08
CA ARG A 475 3.71 21.76 3.54
C ARG A 475 3.57 20.24 3.42
N ALA A 476 4.61 19.61 2.92
CA ALA A 476 4.66 18.17 2.75
C ALA A 476 4.67 17.43 4.10
N ASN A 477 5.30 18.00 5.14
CA ASN A 477 5.28 17.46 6.50
C ASN A 477 3.92 17.65 7.19
N TYR A 478 3.26 18.78 6.94
CA TYR A 478 1.90 19.04 7.42
C TYR A 478 0.91 18.01 6.86
N LEU A 479 0.96 17.79 5.55
CA LEU A 479 0.16 16.76 4.88
C LEU A 479 0.34 15.38 5.53
N LEU A 480 1.59 15.00 5.81
CA LEU A 480 1.92 13.71 6.41
C LEU A 480 1.41 13.54 7.85
N THR A 481 1.34 14.62 8.61
CA THR A 481 1.08 14.56 10.07
C THR A 481 -0.36 14.87 10.44
N LYS A 482 -1.10 15.60 9.61
CA LYS A 482 -2.46 16.08 9.92
C LYS A 482 -3.51 15.63 8.92
N GLU A 483 -3.26 15.82 7.64
CA GLU A 483 -4.28 15.64 6.59
C GLU A 483 -4.39 14.18 6.13
N ALA A 484 -3.26 13.48 5.92
CA ALA A 484 -3.30 12.13 5.40
C ALA A 484 -3.86 11.13 6.43
N LYS A 485 -4.95 10.44 6.10
CA LYS A 485 -5.52 9.37 6.93
C LYS A 485 -5.00 8.00 6.53
N ILE A 486 -4.66 7.80 5.26
CA ILE A 486 -4.07 6.56 4.75
C ILE A 486 -2.70 6.89 4.18
N ILE A 487 -1.66 6.46 4.90
CA ILE A 487 -0.27 6.66 4.52
C ILE A 487 0.30 5.32 4.07
N ALA A 488 0.85 5.26 2.87
CA ALA A 488 1.37 4.04 2.29
C ALA A 488 2.86 4.13 1.94
N MET A 489 3.62 3.10 2.26
CA MET A 489 5.06 3.03 1.97
C MET A 489 5.54 1.59 1.81
N THR A 490 6.74 1.39 1.26
CA THR A 490 7.40 0.09 1.28
C THR A 490 8.07 -0.16 2.63
N CYS A 491 8.23 -1.42 3.04
CA CYS A 491 8.95 -1.80 4.28
C CYS A 491 10.38 -1.24 4.29
N THR A 492 11.05 -1.26 3.13
CA THR A 492 12.37 -0.67 2.93
C THR A 492 12.38 0.83 3.17
N HIS A 493 11.34 1.55 2.71
CA HIS A 493 11.23 2.99 2.93
C HIS A 493 10.91 3.32 4.39
N ALA A 494 10.04 2.53 5.04
CA ALA A 494 9.76 2.63 6.46
C ALA A 494 11.05 2.54 7.29
N ALA A 495 11.91 1.58 6.97
CA ALA A 495 13.21 1.42 7.63
C ALA A 495 14.14 2.61 7.41
N LEU A 496 14.22 3.14 6.18
CA LEU A 496 15.08 4.29 5.87
C LEU A 496 14.60 5.61 6.50
N LYS A 497 13.29 5.80 6.61
CA LYS A 497 12.69 7.07 7.02
C LYS A 497 12.19 7.12 8.46
N ARG A 498 12.33 6.04 9.23
CA ARG A 498 11.86 5.98 10.63
C ARG A 498 12.29 7.21 11.43
N ARG A 499 13.58 7.56 11.42
CA ARG A 499 14.09 8.67 12.23
C ARG A 499 13.44 10.01 11.87
N GLU A 500 13.22 10.26 10.58
CA GLU A 500 12.50 11.44 10.10
C GLU A 500 11.04 11.40 10.56
N LEU A 501 10.34 10.29 10.36
CA LEU A 501 8.93 10.12 10.74
C LEU A 501 8.70 10.31 12.25
N VAL A 502 9.55 9.71 13.08
CA VAL A 502 9.51 9.85 14.54
C VAL A 502 9.75 11.32 14.93
N SER A 503 10.74 11.99 14.32
CA SER A 503 11.03 13.42 14.60
C SER A 503 9.88 14.36 14.19
N LEU A 504 9.10 13.98 13.17
CA LEU A 504 7.91 14.70 12.72
C LEU A 504 6.69 14.40 13.60
N ARG A 505 6.83 13.56 14.63
CA ARG A 505 5.74 13.06 15.48
C ARG A 505 4.62 12.43 14.65
N PHE A 506 5.01 11.61 13.67
CA PHE A 506 4.08 10.81 12.90
C PHE A 506 3.28 9.89 13.81
N LYS A 507 1.96 9.80 13.61
CA LYS A 507 1.03 9.01 14.43
C LYS A 507 0.15 8.13 13.55
N TYR A 508 -0.10 6.91 14.01
CA TYR A 508 -1.02 5.98 13.35
C TYR A 508 -1.61 4.98 14.34
N ASP A 509 -2.82 4.53 14.03
CA ASP A 509 -3.63 3.68 14.89
C ASP A 509 -3.71 2.25 14.33
N ASN A 510 -3.66 2.09 13.01
CA ASN A 510 -3.84 0.81 12.33
C ASN A 510 -2.67 0.55 11.38
N VAL A 511 -2.15 -0.67 11.34
CA VAL A 511 -1.15 -1.10 10.34
C VAL A 511 -1.72 -2.22 9.48
N VAL A 512 -1.68 -2.03 8.17
CA VAL A 512 -2.06 -3.04 7.17
C VAL A 512 -0.82 -3.41 6.37
N MET A 513 -0.48 -4.69 6.34
CA MET A 513 0.67 -5.21 5.59
C MET A 513 0.20 -6.17 4.49
N GLU A 514 0.53 -5.86 3.23
CA GLU A 514 0.37 -6.79 2.11
C GLU A 514 1.73 -7.42 1.75
N GLU A 515 1.71 -8.61 1.16
CA GLU A 515 2.91 -9.41 0.87
C GLU A 515 3.73 -9.73 2.14
N ALA A 516 3.06 -9.83 3.29
CA ALA A 516 3.71 -9.94 4.60
C ALA A 516 4.63 -11.17 4.72
N ALA A 517 4.35 -12.24 3.96
CA ALA A 517 5.18 -13.44 3.91
C ALA A 517 6.54 -13.22 3.22
N GLN A 518 6.69 -12.20 2.35
CA GLN A 518 7.91 -11.86 1.62
C GLN A 518 8.79 -10.82 2.33
N ILE A 519 8.32 -10.24 3.43
CA ILE A 519 9.06 -9.21 4.18
C ILE A 519 9.94 -9.88 5.23
N LEU A 520 11.20 -9.45 5.35
CA LEU A 520 12.09 -9.93 6.40
C LEU A 520 11.52 -9.62 7.79
N GLU A 521 11.82 -10.45 8.78
CA GLU A 521 11.26 -10.30 10.13
C GLU A 521 11.52 -8.89 10.73
N VAL A 522 12.76 -8.40 10.64
CA VAL A 522 13.12 -7.06 11.15
C VAL A 522 12.42 -5.93 10.39
N GLU A 523 12.24 -6.08 9.08
CA GLU A 523 11.56 -5.09 8.25
C GLU A 523 10.04 -5.10 8.47
N THR A 524 9.49 -6.20 8.97
CA THR A 524 8.10 -6.28 9.42
C THR A 524 7.92 -5.62 10.78
N PHE A 525 8.94 -5.68 11.64
CA PHE A 525 8.89 -5.10 12.98
C PHE A 525 9.01 -3.56 12.98
N ILE A 526 9.89 -3.00 12.15
CA ILE A 526 10.14 -1.55 12.10
C ILE A 526 8.86 -0.71 11.89
N PRO A 527 7.94 -1.07 10.96
CA PRO A 527 6.69 -0.36 10.76
C PRO A 527 5.78 -0.25 11.99
N LEU A 528 5.88 -1.17 12.96
CA LEU A 528 5.09 -1.13 14.18
C LEU A 528 5.60 -0.06 15.17
N LEU A 529 6.77 0.52 14.91
CA LEU A 529 7.51 1.43 15.79
C LEU A 529 7.93 2.74 15.08
N LEU A 530 7.17 3.16 14.06
CA LEU A 530 7.38 4.44 13.37
C LEU A 530 6.83 5.68 14.12
N GLN A 531 6.29 5.50 15.32
CA GLN A 531 5.71 6.58 16.13
C GLN A 531 6.29 6.58 17.53
N GLU A 532 6.27 7.75 18.18
CA GLU A 532 6.56 7.86 19.61
C GLU A 532 5.39 7.33 20.44
N THR A 533 5.68 6.92 21.67
CA THR A 533 4.69 6.43 22.62
C THR A 533 3.91 7.58 23.24
N GLU A 534 2.60 7.43 23.37
CA GLU A 534 1.76 8.36 24.12
C GLU A 534 1.50 7.75 25.51
N ASP A 535 1.86 8.47 26.57
CA ASP A 535 1.63 8.05 27.97
C ASP A 535 2.20 6.66 28.32
N GLY A 536 3.34 6.29 27.73
CA GLY A 536 3.99 4.99 27.95
C GLY A 536 3.27 3.81 27.29
N LYS A 537 2.27 4.05 26.44
CA LYS A 537 1.54 3.03 25.70
C LYS A 537 1.71 3.21 24.20
N SER A 538 1.59 2.09 23.48
CA SER A 538 1.51 2.12 22.03
C SER A 538 0.11 2.60 21.60
N ARG A 539 0.06 3.52 20.64
CA ARG A 539 -1.20 3.99 20.02
C ARG A 539 -1.83 2.92 19.12
N LEU A 540 -1.10 1.87 18.80
CA LEU A 540 -1.49 0.86 17.82
C LEU A 540 -2.68 0.02 18.32
N LYS A 541 -3.79 0.08 17.58
CA LYS A 541 -5.05 -0.61 17.85
C LYS A 541 -5.19 -1.89 17.03
N ARG A 542 -4.62 -1.92 15.82
CA ARG A 542 -4.77 -3.02 14.86
C ARG A 542 -3.50 -3.31 14.09
N VAL A 543 -3.22 -4.60 13.91
CA VAL A 543 -2.19 -5.10 13.01
C VAL A 543 -2.83 -6.14 12.09
N ILE A 544 -2.94 -5.81 10.81
CA ILE A 544 -3.50 -6.68 9.78
C ILE A 544 -2.34 -7.14 8.88
N MET A 545 -2.08 -8.43 8.83
CA MET A 545 -1.04 -9.02 7.99
C MET A 545 -1.67 -9.95 6.95
N ILE A 546 -1.47 -9.63 5.69
CA ILE A 546 -2.01 -10.38 4.55
C ILE A 546 -0.83 -10.92 3.74
N GLY A 547 -0.76 -12.24 3.60
CA GLY A 547 0.39 -12.89 2.97
C GLY A 547 0.09 -14.33 2.57
N ASP A 548 1.11 -14.97 2.01
CA ASP A 548 1.06 -16.39 1.66
C ASP A 548 2.41 -17.04 2.01
N HIS A 549 2.42 -17.81 3.09
CA HIS A 549 3.62 -18.50 3.59
C HIS A 549 3.96 -19.77 2.78
N ASN A 550 3.07 -20.21 1.86
CA ASN A 550 3.33 -21.32 0.95
C ASN A 550 3.94 -20.86 -0.38
N GLN A 551 4.03 -19.55 -0.62
CA GLN A 551 4.78 -18.97 -1.74
C GLN A 551 6.24 -18.67 -1.34
N LEU A 552 6.97 -18.03 -2.26
CA LEU A 552 8.39 -17.71 -2.07
C LEU A 552 8.62 -16.80 -0.84
N PRO A 553 9.61 -17.13 0.00
CA PRO A 553 10.04 -16.30 1.13
C PRO A 553 10.88 -15.09 0.67
N PRO A 554 11.24 -14.17 1.60
CA PRO A 554 12.17 -13.09 1.34
C PRO A 554 13.49 -13.59 0.73
N VAL A 555 13.98 -12.88 -0.29
CA VAL A 555 15.20 -13.28 -1.02
C VAL A 555 16.45 -12.97 -0.20
N VAL A 556 17.11 -14.02 0.30
CA VAL A 556 18.42 -13.92 0.96
C VAL A 556 19.54 -14.16 -0.06
N LYS A 557 20.35 -13.14 -0.36
CA LYS A 557 21.38 -13.22 -1.41
C LYS A 557 22.44 -14.30 -1.17
N ASN A 558 22.81 -14.54 0.08
CA ASN A 558 23.80 -15.55 0.44
C ASN A 558 23.11 -16.71 1.16
N MET A 559 23.08 -17.86 0.48
CA MET A 559 22.41 -19.07 0.96
C MET A 559 22.96 -19.58 2.29
N ALA A 560 24.20 -19.24 2.68
CA ALA A 560 24.70 -19.60 4.01
C ALA A 560 23.86 -18.99 5.14
N PHE A 561 23.41 -17.72 5.01
CA PHE A 561 22.54 -17.11 6.01
C PHE A 561 21.14 -17.72 6.04
N GLN A 562 20.69 -18.23 4.89
CA GLN A 562 19.45 -18.98 4.80
C GLN A 562 19.57 -20.33 5.51
N GLN A 563 20.59 -21.13 5.15
CA GLN A 563 20.79 -22.49 5.66
C GLN A 563 21.11 -22.54 7.16
N TYR A 564 22.00 -21.67 7.64
CA TYR A 564 22.45 -21.68 9.04
C TYR A 564 21.61 -20.78 9.96
N GLY A 565 21.13 -19.65 9.44
CA GLY A 565 20.46 -18.62 10.24
C GLY A 565 18.94 -18.57 10.08
N ASN A 566 18.37 -19.33 9.13
CA ASN A 566 16.96 -19.24 8.75
C ASN A 566 16.49 -17.79 8.49
N MET A 567 17.38 -16.95 7.95
CA MET A 567 17.15 -15.51 7.79
C MET A 567 16.01 -15.18 6.80
N GLU A 568 15.61 -16.15 5.98
CA GLU A 568 14.46 -16.01 5.07
C GLU A 568 13.11 -16.08 5.80
N GLN A 569 13.07 -16.50 7.06
CA GLN A 569 11.81 -16.58 7.79
C GLN A 569 11.23 -15.19 8.02
N SER A 570 10.05 -14.94 7.46
CA SER A 570 9.27 -13.74 7.74
C SER A 570 8.53 -13.84 9.07
N LEU A 571 8.21 -12.68 9.67
CA LEU A 571 7.39 -12.61 10.89
C LEU A 571 6.04 -13.29 10.69
N PHE A 572 5.44 -13.11 9.51
CA PHE A 572 4.20 -13.78 9.10
C PHE A 572 4.33 -15.30 9.17
N THR A 573 5.37 -15.87 8.53
CA THR A 573 5.61 -17.33 8.53
C THR A 573 5.88 -17.84 9.94
N ARG A 574 6.58 -17.07 10.77
CA ARG A 574 6.80 -17.41 12.17
C ARG A 574 5.50 -17.45 12.97
N PHE A 575 4.60 -16.49 12.82
CA PHE A 575 3.31 -16.48 13.51
C PHE A 575 2.43 -17.66 13.10
N VAL A 576 2.39 -18.00 11.81
CA VAL A 576 1.69 -19.21 11.33
C VAL A 576 2.27 -20.47 12.00
N ARG A 577 3.60 -20.60 12.05
CA ARG A 577 4.27 -21.74 12.71
C ARG A 577 4.02 -21.81 14.21
N LEU A 578 3.84 -20.67 14.88
CA LEU A 578 3.53 -20.59 16.31
C LEU A 578 2.05 -20.86 16.62
N GLY A 579 1.21 -21.07 15.60
CA GLY A 579 -0.20 -21.39 15.77
C GLY A 579 -1.11 -20.19 15.99
N VAL A 580 -0.68 -18.98 15.62
CA VAL A 580 -1.55 -17.81 15.61
C VAL A 580 -2.73 -18.09 14.66
N PRO A 581 -3.98 -17.82 15.07
CA PRO A 581 -5.15 -18.12 14.24
C PRO A 581 -5.08 -17.35 12.91
N THR A 582 -5.24 -18.06 11.81
CA THR A 582 -5.21 -17.52 10.46
C THR A 582 -6.56 -17.69 9.78
N ILE A 583 -6.96 -16.68 9.00
CA ILE A 583 -8.10 -16.75 8.12
C ILE A 583 -7.56 -17.13 6.73
N ASP A 584 -7.78 -18.39 6.35
CA ASP A 584 -7.37 -18.95 5.07
C ASP A 584 -8.44 -18.61 4.00
N LEU A 585 -8.08 -17.83 2.98
CA LEU A 585 -8.98 -17.53 1.85
C LEU A 585 -9.09 -18.75 0.93
N ASP A 586 -10.32 -19.09 0.55
CA ASP A 586 -10.69 -20.42 0.03
C ASP A 586 -11.13 -20.44 -1.43
N ALA A 587 -11.29 -19.31 -2.11
CA ALA A 587 -11.76 -19.28 -3.50
C ALA A 587 -10.88 -18.41 -4.41
N GLN A 588 -10.32 -18.99 -5.47
CA GLN A 588 -9.51 -18.28 -6.45
C GLN A 588 -10.34 -17.79 -7.65
N GLY A 589 -10.06 -16.58 -8.14
CA GLY A 589 -10.79 -15.92 -9.23
C GLY A 589 -9.97 -15.62 -10.49
N ARG A 590 -8.79 -16.22 -10.64
CA ARG A 590 -7.76 -15.76 -11.59
C ARG A 590 -7.44 -16.77 -12.68
N ALA A 591 -7.37 -18.05 -12.33
CA ALA A 591 -6.94 -19.13 -13.20
C ALA A 591 -8.11 -20.09 -13.50
N ARG A 592 -7.93 -20.97 -14.49
CA ARG A 592 -8.87 -22.06 -14.76
C ARG A 592 -8.82 -23.09 -13.63
N PRO A 593 -9.93 -23.80 -13.31
CA PRO A 593 -9.92 -24.87 -12.32
C PRO A 593 -8.89 -25.97 -12.66
N SER A 594 -8.72 -26.28 -13.95
CA SER A 594 -7.74 -27.23 -14.46
C SER A 594 -6.29 -26.87 -14.05
N ILE A 595 -5.96 -25.58 -14.07
CA ILE A 595 -4.64 -25.05 -13.68
C ILE A 595 -4.55 -24.88 -12.17
N ALA A 596 -5.63 -24.47 -11.50
CA ALA A 596 -5.68 -24.33 -10.05
C ALA A 596 -5.38 -25.66 -9.32
N ASN A 597 -5.79 -26.78 -9.91
CA ASN A 597 -5.47 -28.13 -9.43
C ASN A 597 -3.97 -28.43 -9.31
N LEU A 598 -3.11 -27.70 -10.01
CA LEU A 598 -1.66 -27.89 -9.91
C LEU A 598 -1.08 -27.39 -8.58
N TYR A 599 -1.78 -26.48 -7.89
CA TYR A 599 -1.29 -25.87 -6.65
C TYR A 599 -2.29 -25.90 -5.49
N ASN A 600 -3.58 -26.17 -5.70
CA ASN A 600 -4.60 -26.13 -4.65
C ASN A 600 -4.35 -27.15 -3.53
N TRP A 601 -3.76 -28.31 -3.83
CA TRP A 601 -3.40 -29.36 -2.86
C TRP A 601 -2.47 -28.87 -1.74
N ARG A 602 -1.78 -27.75 -1.94
CA ARG A 602 -0.90 -27.14 -0.94
C ARG A 602 -1.66 -26.30 0.10
N TYR A 603 -2.91 -25.93 -0.19
CA TYR A 603 -3.74 -25.05 0.61
C TYR A 603 -4.92 -25.82 1.23
N LYS A 604 -5.52 -25.25 2.28
CA LYS A 604 -6.70 -25.83 2.92
C LYS A 604 -7.93 -25.42 2.12
N ASP A 605 -8.67 -26.41 1.63
CA ASP A 605 -9.99 -26.24 0.99
C ASP A 605 -10.04 -25.14 -0.11
N LEU A 606 -8.97 -25.00 -0.90
CA LEU A 606 -8.93 -24.02 -1.99
C LEU A 606 -9.75 -24.48 -3.20
N GLY A 607 -10.90 -23.82 -3.40
CA GLY A 607 -11.76 -23.93 -4.58
C GLY A 607 -11.68 -22.70 -5.50
N ASP A 608 -12.72 -22.55 -6.33
CA ASP A 608 -12.82 -21.54 -7.38
C ASP A 608 -14.04 -20.63 -7.17
N LEU A 609 -13.92 -19.34 -7.50
CA LEU A 609 -15.04 -18.42 -7.48
C LEU A 609 -16.05 -18.75 -8.60
N PRO A 610 -17.35 -18.45 -8.43
CA PRO A 610 -18.38 -18.72 -9.45
C PRO A 610 -18.04 -18.14 -10.82
N VAL A 611 -17.45 -16.95 -10.85
CA VAL A 611 -17.00 -16.25 -12.06
C VAL A 611 -16.08 -17.11 -12.94
N VAL A 612 -15.21 -17.93 -12.33
CA VAL A 612 -14.28 -18.81 -13.04
C VAL A 612 -15.01 -20.00 -13.70
N ASN A 613 -16.09 -20.47 -13.07
CA ASN A 613 -16.88 -21.60 -13.55
C ASN A 613 -17.99 -21.18 -14.52
N GLU A 614 -18.49 -19.96 -14.42
CA GLU A 614 -19.60 -19.45 -15.22
C GLU A 614 -19.13 -18.80 -16.51
N ASN A 615 -18.09 -17.96 -16.47
CA ASN A 615 -17.64 -17.19 -17.63
C ASN A 615 -17.06 -18.08 -18.74
N ASP A 616 -17.49 -17.82 -19.97
CA ASP A 616 -17.02 -18.54 -21.16
C ASP A 616 -15.52 -18.35 -21.43
N GLU A 617 -14.90 -17.28 -20.93
CA GLU A 617 -13.46 -17.03 -21.07
C GLU A 617 -12.60 -18.17 -20.50
N TYR A 618 -13.01 -18.76 -19.37
CA TYR A 618 -12.29 -19.87 -18.73
C TYR A 618 -12.64 -21.24 -19.32
N LYS A 619 -13.71 -21.32 -20.14
CA LYS A 619 -14.17 -22.56 -20.80
C LYS A 619 -13.60 -22.73 -22.20
N LYS A 620 -13.26 -21.64 -22.90
CA LYS A 620 -12.71 -21.68 -24.26
C LYS A 620 -11.35 -22.36 -24.27
N ALA A 621 -11.13 -23.34 -25.14
CA ALA A 621 -9.82 -23.98 -25.27
C ALA A 621 -8.75 -23.02 -25.83
N ASN A 622 -7.48 -23.35 -25.61
CA ASN A 622 -6.35 -22.66 -26.22
C ASN A 622 -6.25 -23.05 -27.71
N ALA A 623 -6.45 -22.11 -28.64
CA ALA A 623 -6.35 -22.36 -30.07
C ALA A 623 -4.99 -22.96 -30.47
N GLY A 624 -5.02 -24.06 -31.23
CA GLY A 624 -3.82 -24.80 -31.63
C GLY A 624 -3.27 -25.76 -30.57
N PHE A 625 -3.91 -25.88 -29.40
CA PHE A 625 -3.51 -26.79 -28.33
C PHE A 625 -4.65 -27.72 -27.93
N THR A 626 -4.34 -28.99 -27.75
CA THR A 626 -5.33 -30.00 -27.31
C THR A 626 -5.64 -29.88 -25.81
N TYR A 627 -4.68 -29.44 -25.01
CA TYR A 627 -4.80 -29.34 -23.55
C TYR A 627 -4.54 -27.91 -23.07
N ASP A 628 -5.15 -27.55 -21.94
CA ASP A 628 -4.97 -26.23 -21.30
C ASP A 628 -3.55 -26.02 -20.76
N TYR A 629 -2.93 -27.10 -20.27
CA TYR A 629 -1.54 -27.14 -19.82
C TYR A 629 -0.93 -28.49 -20.21
N GLN A 630 0.39 -28.50 -20.47
CA GLN A 630 1.14 -29.71 -20.78
C GLN A 630 2.54 -29.60 -20.17
N LEU A 631 3.01 -30.71 -19.59
CA LEU A 631 4.42 -30.86 -19.25
C LEU A 631 5.11 -31.56 -20.42
N ILE A 632 6.11 -30.91 -21.00
CA ILE A 632 6.83 -31.43 -22.17
C ILE A 632 8.22 -31.89 -21.70
N ASN A 633 8.48 -33.18 -21.86
CA ASN A 633 9.81 -33.73 -21.59
C ASN A 633 10.74 -33.38 -22.76
N VAL A 634 11.78 -32.58 -22.50
CA VAL A 634 12.82 -32.24 -23.47
C VAL A 634 14.07 -33.06 -23.14
N GLY A 635 14.43 -33.97 -24.05
CA GLY A 635 15.66 -34.76 -23.93
C GLY A 635 16.91 -33.96 -24.33
N ASP A 636 18.06 -34.63 -24.33
CA ASP A 636 19.32 -34.01 -24.74
C ASP A 636 19.26 -33.49 -26.18
N TYR A 637 19.83 -32.30 -26.39
CA TYR A 637 19.91 -31.65 -27.69
C TYR A 637 21.38 -31.49 -28.08
N MET A 638 21.77 -32.10 -29.21
CA MET A 638 23.18 -32.20 -29.63
C MET A 638 24.09 -32.85 -28.56
N ASP A 639 23.63 -33.97 -27.98
CA ASP A 639 24.31 -34.73 -26.91
C ASP A 639 24.64 -33.91 -25.65
N LYS A 640 23.90 -32.82 -25.43
CA LYS A 640 24.00 -31.95 -24.25
C LYS A 640 22.60 -31.64 -23.72
N GLY A 641 22.41 -31.87 -22.43
CA GLY A 641 21.25 -31.40 -21.68
C GLY A 641 21.54 -30.04 -21.03
N GLU A 642 21.52 -30.03 -19.71
CA GLU A 642 21.88 -28.86 -18.91
C GLU A 642 23.39 -28.55 -19.02
N THR A 643 23.71 -27.30 -19.30
CA THR A 643 25.10 -26.82 -19.41
C THR A 643 25.34 -25.62 -18.51
N GLU A 644 26.46 -25.66 -17.79
CA GLU A 644 26.96 -24.53 -17.00
C GLU A 644 28.14 -23.88 -17.76
N PRO A 645 27.92 -22.73 -18.43
CA PRO A 645 28.99 -22.06 -19.18
C PRO A 645 30.04 -21.40 -18.27
N VAL A 646 29.76 -21.17 -16.98
CA VAL A 646 30.68 -20.53 -16.02
C VAL A 646 30.66 -21.31 -14.68
N PRO A 647 31.83 -21.72 -14.13
CA PRO A 647 31.90 -22.43 -12.84
C PRO A 647 31.36 -21.56 -11.68
N TYR A 648 30.65 -22.19 -10.73
CA TYR A 648 30.08 -21.58 -9.52
C TYR A 648 28.96 -20.55 -9.75
N PHE A 649 28.52 -20.36 -10.99
CA PHE A 649 27.33 -19.62 -11.32
C PHE A 649 26.21 -20.64 -11.50
N TYR A 650 25.25 -20.72 -10.57
CA TYR A 650 24.04 -21.57 -10.66
C TYR A 650 23.12 -21.09 -11.80
N GLN A 651 23.63 -21.17 -13.03
CA GLN A 651 23.03 -20.74 -14.27
C GLN A 651 23.05 -21.93 -15.21
N ALA A 652 22.36 -22.98 -14.78
CA ALA A 652 21.78 -23.98 -15.64
C ALA A 652 21.26 -23.32 -16.91
N SER A 653 21.75 -23.76 -18.06
CA SER A 653 21.24 -23.33 -19.34
C SER A 653 21.07 -24.55 -20.24
N ASN A 654 19.85 -24.72 -20.74
CA ASN A 654 19.49 -25.82 -21.61
C ASN A 654 19.08 -25.22 -22.97
N LEU A 655 19.96 -25.40 -23.96
CA LEU A 655 19.73 -24.89 -25.31
C LEU A 655 18.53 -25.58 -25.98
N GLY A 656 18.33 -26.87 -25.73
CA GLY A 656 17.20 -27.62 -26.28
C GLY A 656 15.87 -27.04 -25.84
N GLU A 657 15.73 -26.77 -24.53
CA GLU A 657 14.53 -26.15 -23.96
C GLU A 657 14.34 -24.71 -24.45
N ALA A 658 15.40 -23.91 -24.47
CA ALA A 658 15.32 -22.53 -24.95
C ALA A 658 14.86 -22.45 -26.42
N GLU A 659 15.39 -23.32 -27.28
CA GLU A 659 14.99 -23.41 -28.68
C GLU A 659 13.54 -23.89 -28.82
N TYR A 660 13.12 -24.87 -28.03
CA TYR A 660 11.76 -25.41 -28.04
C TYR A 660 10.73 -24.36 -27.62
N ILE A 661 10.98 -23.64 -26.53
CA ILE A 661 10.12 -22.57 -26.02
C ILE A 661 10.00 -21.44 -27.05
N VAL A 662 11.10 -21.05 -27.71
CA VAL A 662 11.05 -20.02 -28.74
C VAL A 662 10.30 -20.49 -29.99
N ALA A 663 10.47 -21.75 -30.40
CA ALA A 663 9.69 -22.33 -31.49
C ALA A 663 8.18 -22.37 -31.16
N LEU A 664 7.83 -22.69 -29.91
CA LEU A 664 6.45 -22.65 -29.44
C LEU A 664 5.88 -21.22 -29.45
N TYR A 665 6.66 -20.23 -29.01
CA TYR A 665 6.28 -18.82 -29.14
C TYR A 665 6.04 -18.41 -30.60
N GLN A 666 6.90 -18.84 -31.53
CA GLN A 666 6.71 -18.59 -32.96
C GLN A 666 5.41 -19.23 -33.47
N TYR A 667 5.13 -20.48 -33.09
CA TYR A 667 3.88 -21.17 -33.44
C TYR A 667 2.65 -20.39 -32.97
N MET A 668 2.61 -19.97 -31.71
CA MET A 668 1.51 -19.16 -31.16
C MET A 668 1.33 -17.84 -31.93
N ARG A 669 2.43 -17.18 -32.29
CA ARG A 669 2.38 -15.94 -33.07
C ARG A 669 1.90 -16.15 -34.50
N LEU A 670 2.22 -17.28 -35.14
CA LEU A 670 1.68 -17.63 -36.46
C LEU A 670 0.16 -17.91 -36.43
N LEU A 671 -0.34 -18.45 -35.32
CA LEU A 671 -1.78 -18.61 -35.08
C LEU A 671 -2.51 -17.29 -34.80
N GLY A 672 -1.79 -16.20 -34.56
CA GLY A 672 -2.35 -14.88 -34.30
C GLY A 672 -2.49 -14.51 -32.82
N TYR A 673 -1.89 -15.25 -31.88
CA TYR A 673 -1.92 -14.88 -30.46
C TYR A 673 -1.26 -13.51 -30.22
N PRO A 674 -1.85 -12.59 -29.45
CA PRO A 674 -1.22 -11.33 -29.10
C PRO A 674 0.07 -11.54 -28.30
N SER A 675 1.17 -10.90 -28.70
CA SER A 675 2.47 -11.07 -28.05
C SER A 675 2.50 -10.53 -26.62
N GLU A 676 1.67 -9.53 -26.33
CA GLU A 676 1.47 -8.96 -25.00
C GLU A 676 0.80 -9.93 -24.01
N LYS A 677 0.04 -10.90 -24.52
CA LYS A 677 -0.64 -11.92 -23.70
C LYS A 677 0.24 -13.13 -23.37
N ILE A 678 1.49 -13.16 -23.88
CA ILE A 678 2.43 -14.27 -23.67
C ILE A 678 3.61 -13.79 -22.81
N SER A 679 3.87 -14.52 -21.72
CA SER A 679 5.06 -14.36 -20.88
C SER A 679 5.82 -15.68 -20.78
N ILE A 680 7.15 -15.59 -20.82
CA ILE A 680 8.05 -16.75 -20.70
C ILE A 680 8.76 -16.66 -19.34
N LEU A 681 8.67 -17.74 -18.58
CA LEU A 681 9.21 -17.89 -17.24
C LEU A 681 10.24 -19.03 -17.21
N THR A 682 11.28 -18.84 -16.43
CA THR A 682 12.32 -19.85 -16.17
C THR A 682 12.79 -19.73 -14.73
N THR A 683 13.34 -20.78 -14.16
CA THR A 683 13.88 -20.77 -12.78
C THR A 683 15.25 -20.10 -12.70
N TYR A 684 16.03 -20.10 -13.80
CA TYR A 684 17.42 -19.64 -13.78
C TYR A 684 17.65 -18.34 -14.58
N ASN A 685 18.49 -17.45 -14.04
CA ASN A 685 18.86 -16.22 -14.76
C ASN A 685 19.72 -16.48 -16.00
N GLY A 686 20.49 -17.58 -16.02
CA GLY A 686 21.30 -17.98 -17.19
C GLY A 686 20.40 -18.34 -18.36
N GLN A 687 19.45 -19.24 -18.11
CA GLN A 687 18.44 -19.60 -19.08
C GLN A 687 17.61 -18.41 -19.57
N LYS A 688 17.24 -17.48 -18.68
CA LYS A 688 16.56 -16.24 -19.08
C LYS A 688 17.38 -15.45 -20.12
N ALA A 689 18.70 -15.37 -19.96
CA ALA A 689 19.58 -14.71 -20.91
C ALA A 689 19.61 -15.49 -22.23
N LEU A 690 19.73 -16.81 -22.16
CA LEU A 690 19.72 -17.69 -23.33
C LEU A 690 18.44 -17.56 -24.15
N ILE A 691 17.26 -17.68 -23.53
CA ILE A 691 15.95 -17.52 -24.18
C ILE A 691 15.85 -16.14 -24.87
N ARG A 692 16.35 -15.08 -24.23
CA ARG A 692 16.36 -13.73 -24.83
C ARG A 692 17.26 -13.64 -26.04
N ASP A 693 18.40 -14.31 -26.02
CA ASP A 693 19.33 -14.34 -27.14
C ASP A 693 18.76 -15.14 -28.31
N VAL A 694 18.15 -16.31 -28.05
CA VAL A 694 17.46 -17.11 -29.07
C VAL A 694 16.28 -16.33 -29.67
N LEU A 695 15.46 -15.66 -28.85
CA LEU A 695 14.38 -14.79 -29.34
C LEU A 695 14.91 -13.65 -30.22
N ARG A 696 16.04 -13.05 -29.85
CA ARG A 696 16.66 -12.00 -30.67
C ARG A 696 17.14 -12.56 -32.00
N GLN A 697 17.81 -13.70 -32.01
CA GLN A 697 18.34 -14.28 -33.25
C GLN A 697 17.22 -14.77 -34.17
N ARG A 698 16.19 -15.45 -33.63
CA ARG A 698 15.16 -16.11 -34.44
C ARG A 698 13.92 -15.25 -34.74
N CYS A 699 13.54 -14.32 -33.85
CA CYS A 699 12.28 -13.59 -34.00
C CYS A 699 12.45 -12.10 -34.35
N SER A 700 13.61 -11.47 -34.05
CA SER A 700 13.72 -10.00 -34.13
C SER A 700 13.60 -9.41 -35.54
N TRP A 701 13.98 -10.15 -36.58
CA TRP A 701 13.94 -9.68 -37.97
C TRP A 701 12.56 -9.77 -38.59
N ASN A 702 11.62 -10.51 -37.99
CA ASN A 702 10.28 -10.73 -38.55
C ASN A 702 9.21 -9.93 -37.78
N PRO A 703 8.56 -8.94 -38.41
CA PRO A 703 7.52 -8.13 -37.79
C PRO A 703 6.33 -8.95 -37.26
N LEU A 704 6.06 -10.13 -37.83
CA LEU A 704 4.94 -10.99 -37.43
C LEU A 704 5.09 -11.52 -36.00
N PHE A 705 6.31 -11.80 -35.54
CA PHE A 705 6.52 -12.43 -34.24
C PHE A 705 6.50 -11.46 -33.06
N GLY A 706 6.92 -10.20 -33.26
CA GLY A 706 7.01 -9.23 -32.17
C GLY A 706 7.90 -9.73 -31.00
N ARG A 707 7.61 -9.27 -29.78
CA ARG A 707 8.27 -9.74 -28.56
C ARG A 707 7.25 -10.13 -27.50
N PRO A 708 7.50 -11.19 -26.70
CA PRO A 708 6.65 -11.52 -25.58
C PRO A 708 6.63 -10.37 -24.57
N ALA A 709 5.55 -10.24 -23.80
CA ALA A 709 5.42 -9.17 -22.80
C ALA A 709 6.60 -9.15 -21.82
N LYS A 710 6.96 -10.31 -21.28
CA LYS A 710 8.12 -10.48 -20.39
C LYS A 710 8.79 -11.82 -20.59
N VAL A 711 10.12 -11.81 -20.49
CA VAL A 711 10.96 -13.00 -20.29
C VAL A 711 11.71 -12.79 -18.99
N THR A 712 11.38 -13.56 -17.95
CA THR A 712 11.94 -13.35 -16.61
C THR A 712 11.99 -14.62 -15.77
N THR A 713 12.62 -14.54 -14.58
CA THR A 713 12.64 -15.66 -13.65
C THR A 713 11.33 -15.75 -12.86
N VAL A 714 10.97 -16.95 -12.38
CA VAL A 714 9.77 -17.18 -11.55
C VAL A 714 9.75 -16.23 -10.34
N ASP A 715 10.88 -16.07 -9.63
CA ASP A 715 10.99 -15.17 -8.48
C ASP A 715 10.63 -13.71 -8.81
N LYS A 716 10.98 -13.25 -10.01
CA LYS A 716 10.74 -11.87 -10.47
C LYS A 716 9.35 -11.68 -11.08
N PHE A 717 8.57 -12.75 -11.21
CA PHE A 717 7.21 -12.73 -11.74
C PHE A 717 6.15 -12.94 -10.66
N GLN A 718 6.56 -13.03 -9.38
CA GLN A 718 5.64 -13.13 -8.27
C GLN A 718 4.68 -11.92 -8.23
N GLY A 719 3.41 -12.18 -7.90
CA GLY A 719 2.33 -11.18 -7.95
C GLY A 719 1.83 -10.84 -9.36
N GLN A 720 2.59 -11.13 -10.41
CA GLN A 720 2.24 -10.85 -11.80
C GLN A 720 1.46 -12.00 -12.45
N GLN A 721 0.80 -11.69 -13.56
CA GLN A 721 0.08 -12.66 -14.36
C GLN A 721 0.12 -12.33 -15.84
N ASN A 722 -0.07 -13.34 -16.66
CA ASN A 722 -0.40 -13.21 -18.06
C ASN A 722 -1.29 -14.40 -18.48
N ASP A 723 -2.05 -14.23 -19.56
CA ASP A 723 -3.04 -15.22 -20.02
C ASP A 723 -2.35 -16.52 -20.47
N CYS A 724 -1.22 -16.39 -21.19
CA CYS A 724 -0.40 -17.52 -21.61
C CYS A 724 0.96 -17.46 -20.90
N ARG A 725 1.28 -18.52 -20.16
CA ARG A 725 2.59 -18.71 -19.53
C ARG A 725 3.28 -19.91 -20.15
N GLN A 726 4.53 -19.72 -20.53
CA GLN A 726 5.45 -20.82 -20.82
C GLN A 726 6.42 -20.89 -19.66
N GLN A 727 6.40 -21.98 -18.90
CA GLN A 727 7.25 -22.19 -17.74
C GLN A 727 8.16 -23.38 -18.00
N GLU A 728 9.46 -23.13 -17.87
CA GLU A 728 10.51 -24.15 -17.80
C GLU A 728 10.64 -24.69 -16.39
#